data_AF-A0A0D9QRJ8-F1
#
_entry.id   AF-A0A0D9QRJ8-F1
#
_cell.length_a   1.000
_cell.length_b   1.000
_cell.length_c   1.000
_cell.angle_alpha   90.00
_cell.angle_beta   90.00
_cell.angle_gamma   90.00
#
_symmetry.space_group_name_H-M   'P 1'
#
loop_
_entity.id
_entity.type
_entity.pdbx_description
1 polymer ?
#
loop_
_entity_poly.entity_id
_entity_poly.type
_entity_poly.pdbx_seq_one_letter_code
_entity_poly.pdbx_strand_id
1 'polypeptide(L)'
;MGQVFLFAVLLFTLFVALLPPPILCLPPFSALKSGGGKKNLSNAPPLEDTSKKPILLSEIKLKNRFENDIKGFIRNVRSFHDIIEHKTPNSLLYVQEDLLNFHNSQFIGDIEVGTPPQSFKVVFDTGSSNFALPSTKCIKGGCAPHKKFNPDQSRTYTQQLKGNKESIYTYIQYGTGKSILEHGYDDVNLKGLRIKHQSIGLAIEESLHPFSDLPFDGIVGLGFSDPDFSFKKGYGMSLIETIKKQNLLKRNIFSFYVPKKLQEPGSITFGRANSKYALEGRQIEWFPVISIYFWEINLIDVQLSDHNLNICENKKCRAAIDTGSSLLTGPSSLMQPLIEKLYLEKDCSNKSSLPNISFILKNVEGKEVKFDFTPDDYILEEIDEEDNSVQCVIGIMSLDVPAPRGPIFVFGNVFIRKYYSIFDNDHKLVGLIEARHDWQRRRFSTLAALKKKWQDLSSYITKDSDMAHWRELNAKLFEAEVLVQKQEREEFRRVDWSAWAEKISNKEALMCMKNFYDHQMNALDELDQSESKEVKDKKKSKEDELFEEALKNCKEAEKASAKLLVDGAKTLWINFHNPPVSNLDNNEWIDSDLYWQAFVEKHATYNLNSKSLTPEDEENKNMEKSEWMKKTTKFNERSDTPILYDYMINLPSWEHYDINRRIFLENMIYFLLRTGLSYKFFPELFSWKWKTHIEDLRFQYLEVAQRRRKNYQLVTAKREVPLELQPSDYEHKGEEYHLKLLQHFRDYQNLVLSRLMGNYIFLCDPFIPVQTEEMLQHVLNTYEGEGTLFKLCNDQVNCLFYLPPPCDENITSVQYKPLDALGNFYLYLKGKNVKINDSYFSFLKIISQVLQERGEYWLHLPNENVADSFLRRYNKDDAMYPVFVDYVAQLRENFENKVEVSPDMYHEEVSRIEEKYLEECSFFENFLRAFLTEDIALSHEQGAVPDLVKLDTNQIKKLLNEGKLKVVHPETQEEVRDPELVAELARQREAERQEIHEFVKSLSV
;
A
#
# COMPACT_ATOMS: atom_id res chain seq x y z
N MET A 1 -18.84 16.94 -8.46
CA MET A 1 -18.86 17.98 -9.51
C MET A 1 -18.76 17.44 -10.95
N GLY A 2 -18.08 16.31 -11.23
CA GLY A 2 -18.26 15.58 -12.51
C GLY A 2 -19.68 15.04 -12.76
N GLN A 3 -20.51 15.01 -11.71
CA GLN A 3 -21.88 14.50 -11.70
C GLN A 3 -22.92 15.44 -12.32
N VAL A 4 -22.67 16.75 -12.47
CA VAL A 4 -23.59 17.64 -13.20
C VAL A 4 -23.49 17.39 -14.71
N PHE A 5 -22.28 17.08 -15.18
CA PHE A 5 -22.05 16.61 -16.54
C PHE A 5 -22.60 15.18 -16.74
N LEU A 6 -22.42 14.30 -15.75
CA LEU A 6 -23.04 12.98 -15.73
C LEU A 6 -24.58 13.05 -15.70
N PHE A 7 -25.20 14.01 -15.00
CA PHE A 7 -26.65 14.24 -14.98
C PHE A 7 -27.17 14.73 -16.33
N ALA A 8 -26.41 15.60 -17.03
CA ALA A 8 -26.70 16.03 -18.39
C ALA A 8 -26.50 14.90 -19.42
N VAL A 9 -25.45 14.09 -19.26
CA VAL A 9 -25.17 12.92 -20.10
C VAL A 9 -26.15 11.79 -19.81
N LEU A 10 -26.60 11.58 -18.58
CA LEU A 10 -27.62 10.58 -18.23
C LEU A 10 -29.02 11.01 -18.60
N LEU A 11 -29.36 12.30 -18.51
CA LEU A 11 -30.53 12.83 -19.21
C LEU A 11 -30.39 12.39 -20.67
N PHE A 12 -29.27 12.72 -21.31
CA PHE A 12 -29.05 12.40 -22.72
C PHE A 12 -29.01 10.89 -23.03
N THR A 13 -28.45 10.01 -22.20
CA THR A 13 -28.42 8.56 -22.44
C THR A 13 -29.71 7.87 -22.04
N LEU A 14 -30.50 8.39 -21.09
CA LEU A 14 -31.92 7.99 -20.93
C LEU A 14 -32.78 8.51 -22.09
N PHE A 15 -32.44 9.66 -22.68
CA PHE A 15 -33.11 10.20 -23.87
C PHE A 15 -32.74 9.46 -25.16
N VAL A 16 -31.50 8.97 -25.28
CA VAL A 16 -30.97 8.28 -26.47
C VAL A 16 -31.16 6.76 -26.39
N ALA A 17 -31.09 6.14 -25.21
CA ALA A 17 -31.28 4.69 -25.07
C ALA A 17 -32.75 4.23 -25.09
N LEU A 18 -33.73 5.15 -25.07
CA LEU A 18 -35.16 4.82 -25.11
C LEU A 18 -35.88 5.24 -26.40
N LEU A 19 -35.25 5.97 -27.34
CA LEU A 19 -35.90 6.33 -28.61
C LEU A 19 -34.90 6.54 -29.77
N PRO A 20 -35.13 5.93 -30.97
CA PRO A 20 -34.56 6.39 -32.23
C PRO A 20 -35.11 7.77 -32.64
N PRO A 21 -34.44 8.51 -33.55
CA PRO A 21 -34.80 9.87 -33.94
C PRO A 21 -35.89 9.91 -35.02
N PRO A 22 -37.06 10.53 -34.83
CA PRO A 22 -37.96 10.82 -35.94
C PRO A 22 -37.98 12.33 -36.28
N ILE A 23 -38.04 12.56 -37.60
CA ILE A 23 -38.39 13.80 -38.34
C ILE A 23 -37.21 14.67 -38.80
N LEU A 24 -36.53 14.18 -39.83
CA LEU A 24 -36.22 14.97 -41.04
C LEU A 24 -37.12 14.45 -42.20
N CYS A 25 -38.44 14.61 -42.08
CA CYS A 25 -39.45 14.78 -43.15
C CYS A 25 -40.87 14.77 -42.52
N LEU A 26 -41.63 15.85 -42.73
CA LEU A 26 -42.93 16.29 -42.15
C LEU A 26 -44.16 15.34 -42.32
N PRO A 27 -45.41 15.61 -41.82
CA PRO A 27 -45.98 16.30 -40.62
C PRO A 27 -47.04 15.38 -39.86
N PRO A 28 -47.88 15.86 -38.89
CA PRO A 28 -48.45 15.08 -37.76
C PRO A 28 -49.74 14.30 -38.07
N PHE A 29 -50.15 13.30 -37.24
CA PHE A 29 -51.52 13.10 -36.68
C PHE A 29 -51.79 11.72 -36.01
N SER A 30 -52.68 11.75 -35.00
CA SER A 30 -53.64 10.72 -34.49
C SER A 30 -53.14 9.35 -33.97
N ALA A 31 -53.26 9.00 -32.68
CA ALA A 31 -54.48 8.66 -31.91
C ALA A 31 -55.19 7.37 -32.37
N LEU A 32 -55.25 6.34 -31.51
CA LEU A 32 -56.37 5.39 -31.22
C LEU A 32 -55.78 4.15 -30.50
N LYS A 33 -56.07 3.92 -29.21
CA LYS A 33 -57.23 3.22 -28.62
C LYS A 33 -57.05 1.70 -28.44
N SER A 34 -56.86 1.33 -27.16
CA SER A 34 -57.67 0.42 -26.34
C SER A 34 -58.05 -0.99 -26.83
N GLY A 35 -57.83 -1.95 -25.94
CA GLY A 35 -58.59 -3.19 -25.77
C GLY A 35 -57.64 -4.36 -25.50
N GLY A 36 -57.60 -5.05 -24.37
CA GLY A 36 -58.66 -5.41 -23.44
C GLY A 36 -59.03 -6.88 -23.65
N GLY A 37 -58.64 -7.78 -22.73
CA GLY A 37 -59.06 -9.19 -22.82
C GLY A 37 -58.40 -10.13 -21.83
N LYS A 38 -59.05 -10.33 -20.67
CA LYS A 38 -58.80 -11.42 -19.70
C LYS A 38 -59.09 -12.80 -20.31
N LYS A 39 -58.37 -13.85 -19.87
CA LYS A 39 -58.94 -15.18 -19.61
C LYS A 39 -58.06 -16.09 -18.72
N ASN A 40 -58.59 -16.29 -17.52
CA ASN A 40 -58.57 -17.41 -16.57
C ASN A 40 -57.93 -18.78 -16.91
N LEU A 41 -57.11 -19.21 -15.94
CA LEU A 41 -57.14 -20.43 -15.10
C LEU A 41 -56.89 -21.85 -15.65
N SER A 42 -56.10 -22.55 -14.81
CA SER A 42 -56.14 -23.98 -14.45
C SER A 42 -55.34 -24.97 -15.30
N ASN A 43 -54.23 -25.48 -14.74
CA ASN A 43 -54.16 -26.85 -14.20
C ASN A 43 -52.76 -27.17 -13.68
N ALA A 44 -52.68 -27.48 -12.39
CA ALA A 44 -51.56 -28.18 -11.76
C ALA A 44 -52.01 -29.60 -11.35
N PRO A 45 -51.13 -30.60 -11.45
CA PRO A 45 -51.16 -31.80 -10.61
C PRO A 45 -49.82 -31.95 -9.83
N PRO A 46 -49.71 -32.85 -8.84
CA PRO A 46 -49.45 -32.46 -7.45
C PRO A 46 -48.02 -32.77 -6.95
N LEU A 47 -47.72 -32.19 -5.79
CA LEU A 47 -46.56 -32.45 -4.94
C LEU A 47 -46.37 -33.94 -4.61
N GLU A 48 -45.12 -34.38 -4.64
CA GLU A 48 -44.64 -35.54 -3.90
C GLU A 48 -43.58 -35.12 -2.87
N ASP A 49 -43.84 -35.53 -1.64
CA ASP A 49 -43.13 -35.24 -0.39
C ASP A 49 -42.03 -36.29 -0.17
N THR A 50 -40.76 -35.87 -0.17
CA THR A 50 -39.68 -36.63 0.47
C THR A 50 -39.11 -35.85 1.64
N SER A 51 -39.82 -35.98 2.75
CA SER A 51 -39.35 -35.74 4.10
C SER A 51 -37.94 -36.28 4.42
N LYS A 52 -37.24 -35.51 5.27
CA LYS A 52 -36.11 -35.87 6.16
C LYS A 52 -34.70 -35.96 5.55
N LYS A 53 -33.96 -34.86 5.66
CA LYS A 53 -32.59 -34.84 6.22
C LYS A 53 -32.31 -33.44 6.82
N PRO A 54 -31.84 -33.35 8.08
CA PRO A 54 -31.56 -32.08 8.72
C PRO A 54 -30.21 -31.56 8.20
N ILE A 55 -30.21 -30.42 7.50
CA ILE A 55 -28.96 -29.70 7.24
C ILE A 55 -28.78 -28.73 8.40
N LEU A 56 -27.86 -29.15 9.26
CA LEU A 56 -27.35 -28.50 10.43
C LEU A 56 -26.90 -27.06 10.07
N LEU A 57 -27.55 -26.04 10.65
CA LEU A 57 -26.91 -24.74 10.84
C LEU A 57 -25.71 -24.96 11.76
N SER A 58 -24.53 -25.13 11.16
CA SER A 58 -23.29 -24.94 11.90
C SER A 58 -23.12 -23.45 12.16
N GLU A 59 -23.38 -23.04 13.39
CA GLU A 59 -22.83 -21.83 13.98
C GLU A 59 -21.35 -21.70 13.58
N ILE A 60 -21.01 -20.73 12.74
CA ILE A 60 -19.62 -20.26 12.64
C ILE A 60 -19.35 -19.44 13.91
N LYS A 61 -19.14 -20.15 15.01
CA LYS A 61 -18.40 -19.61 16.16
C LYS A 61 -16.94 -19.51 15.71
N LEU A 62 -16.41 -18.29 15.67
CA LEU A 62 -14.96 -18.03 15.70
C LEU A 62 -14.40 -18.56 17.03
N LYS A 63 -14.24 -19.87 17.12
CA LYS A 63 -13.48 -20.52 18.18
C LYS A 63 -12.01 -20.51 17.78
N ASN A 64 -11.21 -19.92 18.67
CA ASN A 64 -9.77 -20.07 18.83
C ASN A 64 -9.14 -21.18 17.98
N ARG A 65 -8.40 -20.79 16.95
CA ARG A 65 -7.63 -21.69 16.08
C ARG A 65 -6.45 -22.38 16.78
N PHE A 66 -6.29 -22.22 18.10
CA PHE A 66 -5.15 -22.71 18.87
C PHE A 66 -5.49 -23.57 20.11
N GLU A 67 -6.76 -23.82 20.43
CA GLU A 67 -7.09 -24.57 21.66
C GLU A 67 -7.22 -26.10 21.49
N ASN A 68 -7.33 -26.64 20.27
CA ASN A 68 -7.77 -28.04 20.11
C ASN A 68 -6.76 -29.05 19.55
N ASP A 69 -5.50 -28.71 19.26
CA ASP A 69 -4.48 -29.77 19.07
C ASP A 69 -3.05 -29.28 19.30
N ILE A 70 -2.70 -28.95 20.56
CA ILE A 70 -1.30 -28.70 20.96
C ILE A 70 -0.39 -29.87 20.54
N LYS A 71 -0.90 -31.11 20.54
CA LYS A 71 -0.13 -32.29 20.12
C LYS A 71 0.10 -32.34 18.61
N GLY A 72 -0.85 -31.89 17.80
CA GLY A 72 -0.74 -31.74 16.34
C GLY A 72 0.18 -30.60 15.95
N PHE A 73 0.10 -29.46 16.64
CA PHE A 73 1.05 -28.36 16.51
C PHE A 73 2.48 -28.82 16.83
N ILE A 74 2.70 -29.44 18.00
CA ILE A 74 4.01 -29.99 18.40
C ILE A 74 4.53 -31.02 17.39
N ARG A 75 3.65 -31.86 16.82
CA ARG A 75 4.03 -32.88 15.82
C ARG A 75 4.44 -32.26 14.48
N ASN A 76 3.71 -31.26 13.99
CA ASN A 76 4.04 -30.54 12.76
C ASN A 76 5.32 -29.73 12.91
N VAL A 77 5.51 -29.09 14.07
CA VAL A 77 6.72 -28.36 14.46
C VAL A 77 7.93 -29.32 14.54
N ARG A 78 7.81 -30.49 15.18
CA ARG A 78 8.89 -31.51 15.19
C ARG A 78 9.25 -32.07 13.81
N SER A 79 8.25 -32.40 12.98
CA SER A 79 8.45 -32.84 11.59
C SER A 79 9.14 -31.76 10.74
N PHE A 80 8.83 -30.49 11.02
CA PHE A 80 9.45 -29.34 10.38
C PHE A 80 10.91 -29.11 10.82
N HIS A 81 11.25 -29.41 12.08
CA HIS A 81 12.60 -29.28 12.67
C HIS A 81 13.60 -30.33 12.15
N ASP A 82 13.19 -31.60 12.00
CA ASP A 82 14.04 -32.64 11.39
C ASP A 82 14.50 -32.27 9.96
N ILE A 83 13.68 -31.50 9.24
CA ILE A 83 14.00 -31.03 7.87
C ILE A 83 15.01 -29.86 7.88
N ILE A 84 15.01 -29.02 8.93
CA ILE A 84 15.98 -27.92 9.09
C ILE A 84 17.38 -28.47 9.40
N GLU A 85 17.46 -29.54 10.19
CA GLU A 85 18.74 -30.05 10.68
C GLU A 85 19.47 -30.95 9.65
N HIS A 86 18.77 -31.63 8.73
CA HIS A 86 19.37 -32.80 8.03
C HIS A 86 19.30 -32.84 6.49
N LYS A 87 18.77 -31.82 5.78
CA LYS A 87 18.74 -31.83 4.30
C LYS A 87 19.34 -30.59 3.65
N THR A 88 20.37 -30.78 2.81
CA THR A 88 20.88 -29.79 1.86
C THR A 88 20.15 -29.88 0.51
N PRO A 89 19.47 -28.83 0.03
CA PRO A 89 18.90 -28.82 -1.32
C PRO A 89 19.61 -27.81 -2.25
N ASN A 90 19.65 -28.18 -3.53
CA ASN A 90 20.28 -27.45 -4.63
C ASN A 90 19.49 -26.19 -5.08
N SER A 91 20.25 -25.12 -5.37
CA SER A 91 19.92 -23.85 -6.06
C SER A 91 18.98 -22.82 -5.38
N LEU A 92 19.53 -21.60 -5.19
CA LEU A 92 18.98 -20.35 -4.60
C LEU A 92 17.89 -20.51 -3.53
N LEU A 93 18.26 -21.10 -2.39
CA LEU A 93 17.33 -21.49 -1.33
C LEU A 93 17.19 -20.46 -0.18
N TYR A 94 18.09 -19.48 -0.11
CA TYR A 94 18.25 -18.54 0.99
C TYR A 94 19.12 -17.36 0.54
N VAL A 95 19.06 -16.24 1.28
CA VAL A 95 19.97 -15.10 1.12
C VAL A 95 20.68 -14.86 2.44
N GLN A 96 22.00 -14.62 2.40
CA GLN A 96 22.79 -14.27 3.58
C GLN A 96 23.44 -12.91 3.35
N GLU A 97 23.35 -12.06 4.37
CA GLU A 97 24.11 -10.82 4.50
C GLU A 97 25.10 -10.94 5.64
N ASP A 98 26.33 -10.48 5.40
CA ASP A 98 27.34 -10.33 6.45
C ASP A 98 27.21 -8.90 6.99
N LEU A 99 27.16 -8.76 8.31
CA LEU A 99 26.89 -7.51 9.00
C LEU A 99 28.18 -6.93 9.58
N LEU A 100 28.45 -5.66 9.31
CA LEU A 100 29.53 -4.92 9.96
C LEU A 100 29.22 -4.81 11.45
N ASN A 101 30.17 -5.28 12.27
CA ASN A 101 30.10 -5.17 13.71
C ASN A 101 30.70 -3.84 14.16
N PHE A 102 29.86 -2.92 14.62
CA PHE A 102 30.28 -1.63 15.15
C PHE A 102 30.28 -1.66 16.68
N HIS A 103 31.47 -1.78 17.28
CA HIS A 103 31.72 -1.80 18.73
C HIS A 103 30.86 -2.81 19.51
N ASN A 104 30.52 -3.97 18.94
CA ASN A 104 29.62 -4.98 19.52
C ASN A 104 28.23 -4.44 19.89
N SER A 105 27.89 -3.24 19.40
CA SER A 105 26.68 -2.51 19.74
C SER A 105 25.68 -2.58 18.59
N GLN A 106 26.15 -2.36 17.37
CA GLN A 106 25.29 -2.26 16.18
C GLN A 106 25.80 -3.17 15.05
N PHE A 107 24.87 -3.81 14.36
CA PHE A 107 25.14 -4.74 13.25
C PHE A 107 24.51 -4.22 11.97
N ILE A 108 25.36 -3.77 11.06
CA ILE A 108 24.98 -2.94 9.91
C ILE A 108 25.13 -3.75 8.63
N GLY A 109 24.08 -3.83 7.82
CA GLY A 109 24.11 -4.45 6.49
C GLY A 109 23.83 -3.45 5.38
N ASP A 110 24.08 -3.85 4.14
CA ASP A 110 23.77 -3.02 2.97
C ASP A 110 22.44 -3.47 2.32
N ILE A 111 21.61 -2.50 1.93
CA ILE A 111 20.38 -2.72 1.18
C ILE A 111 20.27 -1.75 0.01
N GLU A 112 19.55 -2.11 -1.05
CA GLU A 112 19.29 -1.20 -2.17
C GLU A 112 17.79 -0.93 -2.31
N VAL A 113 17.42 0.32 -2.55
CA VAL A 113 16.03 0.77 -2.69
C VAL A 113 15.85 1.58 -3.97
N GLY A 114 14.81 1.29 -4.74
CA GLY A 114 14.43 2.03 -5.94
C GLY A 114 14.97 1.49 -7.26
N THR A 115 14.54 2.10 -8.37
CA THR A 115 14.95 1.74 -9.74
C THR A 115 15.32 2.98 -10.57
N PRO A 116 16.63 3.27 -10.83
CA PRO A 116 17.80 2.47 -10.46
C PRO A 116 18.03 2.38 -8.94
N PRO A 117 18.72 1.33 -8.45
CA PRO A 117 18.89 1.10 -7.01
C PRO A 117 19.78 2.15 -6.34
N GLN A 118 19.34 2.64 -5.18
CA GLN A 118 20.10 3.50 -4.28
C GLN A 118 20.51 2.68 -3.04
N SER A 119 21.81 2.52 -2.78
CA SER A 119 22.31 1.69 -1.66
C SER A 119 22.28 2.43 -0.32
N PHE A 120 21.94 1.77 0.79
CA PHE A 120 21.93 2.33 2.15
C PHE A 120 22.52 1.35 3.15
N LYS A 121 23.14 1.88 4.20
CA LYS A 121 23.56 1.13 5.39
C LYS A 121 22.42 1.09 6.39
N VAL A 122 22.02 -0.10 6.79
CA VAL A 122 20.86 -0.28 7.65
C VAL A 122 21.10 -1.27 8.78
N VAL A 123 20.41 -1.06 9.89
CA VAL A 123 20.27 -2.07 10.96
C VAL A 123 19.00 -2.88 10.71
N PHE A 124 19.12 -4.20 10.75
CA PHE A 124 17.99 -5.11 10.74
C PHE A 124 17.47 -5.28 12.17
N ASP A 125 16.30 -4.72 12.44
CA ASP A 125 15.80 -4.51 13.79
C ASP A 125 14.54 -5.33 14.05
N THR A 126 14.61 -6.34 14.92
CA THR A 126 13.43 -7.13 15.33
C THR A 126 12.58 -6.45 16.41
N GLY A 127 13.06 -5.36 17.01
CA GLY A 127 12.37 -4.50 17.97
C GLY A 127 11.46 -3.45 17.32
N SER A 128 11.51 -3.26 16.01
CA SER A 128 10.59 -2.38 15.26
C SER A 128 10.08 -3.04 13.98
N SER A 129 9.03 -2.49 13.38
CA SER A 129 8.42 -3.01 12.14
C SER A 129 8.44 -2.04 10.97
N ASN A 130 8.85 -0.79 11.20
CA ASN A 130 8.94 0.21 10.16
C ASN A 130 10.27 0.10 9.39
N PHE A 131 10.20 0.26 8.07
CA PHE A 131 11.37 0.51 7.24
C PHE A 131 11.58 2.02 7.20
N ALA A 132 12.65 2.53 7.78
CA ALA A 132 12.94 3.96 7.87
C ALA A 132 14.24 4.32 7.15
N LEU A 133 14.19 5.25 6.20
CA LEU A 133 15.36 5.82 5.52
C LEU A 133 15.30 7.35 5.51
N PRO A 134 16.44 8.06 5.63
CA PRO A 134 16.50 9.50 5.47
C PRO A 134 15.99 9.95 4.10
N SER A 135 15.10 10.94 4.06
CA SER A 135 14.63 11.56 2.81
C SER A 135 15.56 12.67 2.36
N THR A 136 15.63 12.95 1.05
CA THR A 136 16.19 14.22 0.54
C THR A 136 15.44 15.45 1.07
N LYS A 137 14.20 15.29 1.54
CA LYS A 137 13.43 16.34 2.24
C LYS A 137 13.94 16.62 3.66
N CYS A 138 14.74 15.73 4.24
CA CYS A 138 15.34 15.92 5.56
C CYS A 138 16.62 16.73 5.45
N ILE A 139 16.51 18.03 5.73
CA ILE A 139 17.59 19.01 5.48
C ILE A 139 18.45 19.24 6.73
N LYS A 140 17.87 19.11 7.93
CA LYS A 140 18.52 19.41 9.21
C LYS A 140 18.28 18.29 10.23
N GLY A 141 19.11 18.24 11.26
CA GLY A 141 19.01 17.26 12.34
C GLY A 141 19.83 16.00 12.07
N GLY A 142 19.41 14.89 12.66
CA GLY A 142 20.19 13.64 12.69
C GLY A 142 20.36 12.93 11.35
N CYS A 143 19.52 13.26 10.37
CA CYS A 143 19.59 12.74 9.01
C CYS A 143 20.65 13.44 8.12
N ALA A 144 21.23 14.56 8.59
CA ALA A 144 22.15 15.38 7.80
C ALA A 144 23.46 14.66 7.38
N PRO A 145 24.16 13.90 8.24
CA PRO A 145 25.38 13.19 7.88
C PRO A 145 25.13 11.91 7.04
N HIS A 146 23.87 11.46 6.95
CA HIS A 146 23.52 10.18 6.33
C HIS A 146 23.17 10.28 4.86
N LYS A 147 23.28 9.15 4.17
CA LYS A 147 22.82 9.03 2.79
C LYS A 147 21.30 9.10 2.75
N LYS A 148 20.79 9.92 1.84
CA LYS A 148 19.35 10.21 1.71
C LYS A 148 18.77 9.54 0.47
N PHE A 149 17.61 8.94 0.64
CA PHE A 149 16.80 8.42 -0.44
C PHE A 149 16.15 9.56 -1.22
N ASN A 150 16.37 9.56 -2.53
CA ASN A 150 15.75 10.49 -3.46
C ASN A 150 14.58 9.81 -4.20
N PRO A 151 13.33 10.15 -3.87
CA PRO A 151 12.16 9.56 -4.52
C PRO A 151 12.09 9.86 -6.02
N ASP A 152 12.55 11.05 -6.44
CA ASP A 152 12.47 11.50 -7.84
C ASP A 152 13.43 10.72 -8.77
N GLN A 153 14.42 10.04 -8.20
CA GLN A 153 15.39 9.23 -8.94
C GLN A 153 14.95 7.76 -9.08
N SER A 154 13.85 7.35 -8.45
CA SER A 154 13.33 5.99 -8.55
C SER A 154 12.05 5.94 -9.39
N ARG A 155 12.08 5.13 -10.45
CA ARG A 155 10.91 4.89 -11.33
C ARG A 155 9.84 4.02 -10.70
N THR A 156 10.20 3.27 -9.65
CA THR A 156 9.32 2.35 -8.94
C THR A 156 8.75 2.96 -7.65
N TYR A 157 9.20 4.15 -7.27
CA TYR A 157 8.66 4.86 -6.11
C TYR A 157 7.21 5.29 -6.34
N THR A 158 6.36 5.01 -5.36
CA THR A 158 4.96 5.45 -5.33
C THR A 158 4.68 6.12 -3.99
N GLN A 159 4.28 7.39 -4.03
CA GLN A 159 3.92 8.12 -2.82
C GLN A 159 2.55 7.67 -2.29
N GLN A 160 2.46 7.44 -0.98
CA GLN A 160 1.19 7.09 -0.34
C GLN A 160 0.49 8.36 0.18
N LEU A 161 -0.73 8.58 -0.28
CA LEU A 161 -1.55 9.73 0.11
C LEU A 161 -2.84 9.28 0.81
N LYS A 162 -3.32 10.09 1.75
CA LYS A 162 -4.66 9.99 2.33
C LYS A 162 -5.71 10.37 1.26
N GLY A 163 -6.97 10.04 1.51
CA GLY A 163 -8.09 10.39 0.62
C GLY A 163 -8.28 11.90 0.35
N ASN A 164 -7.67 12.77 1.17
CA ASN A 164 -7.59 14.22 0.97
C ASN A 164 -6.32 14.68 0.23
N LYS A 165 -5.56 13.76 -0.38
CA LYS A 165 -4.28 13.99 -1.08
C LYS A 165 -3.12 14.48 -0.21
N GLU A 166 -3.20 14.35 1.11
CA GLU A 166 -2.09 14.61 2.03
C GLU A 166 -1.19 13.39 2.22
N SER A 167 0.11 13.59 2.41
CA SER A 167 1.01 12.51 2.79
C SER A 167 0.64 11.88 4.14
N ILE A 168 1.02 10.61 4.29
CA ILE A 168 0.84 9.87 5.54
C ILE A 168 2.11 9.97 6.36
N TYR A 169 1.99 10.50 7.57
CA TYR A 169 3.11 10.66 8.49
C TYR A 169 2.97 9.75 9.71
N THR A 170 4.09 9.21 10.18
CA THR A 170 4.19 8.52 11.47
C THR A 170 5.27 9.17 12.31
N TYR A 171 4.91 9.56 13.52
CA TYR A 171 5.85 10.00 14.54
C TYR A 171 6.36 8.79 15.32
N ILE A 172 7.67 8.60 15.38
CA ILE A 172 8.33 7.54 16.13
C ILE A 172 9.29 8.15 17.15
N GLN A 173 9.19 7.66 18.39
CA GLN A 173 10.14 7.96 19.47
C GLN A 173 11.07 6.73 19.63
N TYR A 174 12.34 6.88 19.29
CA TYR A 174 13.37 5.85 19.46
C TYR A 174 14.22 6.20 20.68
N GLY A 175 13.88 5.64 21.85
CA GLY A 175 14.56 5.99 23.10
C GLY A 175 14.56 7.51 23.32
N THR A 176 15.75 8.13 23.31
CA THR A 176 15.95 9.59 23.44
C THR A 176 15.71 10.37 22.13
N GLY A 177 15.70 9.70 20.98
CA GLY A 177 15.55 10.29 19.65
C GLY A 177 14.11 10.35 19.13
N LYS A 178 13.85 11.27 18.20
CA LYS A 178 12.55 11.49 17.54
C LYS A 178 12.72 11.45 16.01
N SER A 179 11.82 10.76 15.32
CA SER A 179 11.80 10.71 13.86
C SER A 179 10.37 10.84 13.32
N ILE A 180 10.20 11.61 12.25
CA ILE A 180 8.92 11.74 11.52
C ILE A 180 9.09 11.10 10.15
N LEU A 181 8.35 10.02 9.90
CA LEU A 181 8.39 9.27 8.65
C LEU A 181 7.22 9.64 7.74
N GLU A 182 7.50 10.04 6.50
CA GLU A 182 6.55 10.15 5.40
C GLU A 182 6.48 8.81 4.64
N HIS A 183 5.32 8.17 4.57
CA HIS A 183 5.20 6.83 3.98
C HIS A 183 5.06 6.85 2.45
N GLY A 184 5.71 5.88 1.81
CA GLY A 184 5.59 5.54 0.39
C GLY A 184 5.87 4.06 0.15
N TYR A 185 5.98 3.68 -1.12
CA TYR A 185 6.34 2.34 -1.55
C TYR A 185 7.47 2.40 -2.57
N ASP A 186 8.38 1.44 -2.51
CA ASP A 186 9.35 1.22 -3.58
C ASP A 186 9.83 -0.25 -3.59
N ASP A 187 10.58 -0.62 -4.62
CA ASP A 187 11.22 -1.92 -4.74
C ASP A 187 12.52 -1.93 -3.91
N VAL A 188 12.73 -3.01 -3.16
CA VAL A 188 13.90 -3.23 -2.30
C VAL A 188 14.65 -4.46 -2.79
N ASN A 189 15.99 -4.38 -2.85
CA ASN A 189 16.86 -5.49 -3.22
C ASN A 189 17.85 -5.78 -2.08
N LEU A 190 17.84 -7.02 -1.60
CA LEU A 190 18.74 -7.51 -0.56
C LEU A 190 19.56 -8.69 -1.11
N LYS A 191 20.82 -8.45 -1.50
CA LYS A 191 21.73 -9.46 -2.11
C LYS A 191 21.06 -10.37 -3.15
N GLY A 192 20.19 -9.80 -3.98
CA GLY A 192 19.46 -10.50 -5.04
C GLY A 192 18.02 -10.92 -4.70
N LEU A 193 17.61 -10.83 -3.43
CA LEU A 193 16.20 -10.93 -3.03
C LEU A 193 15.47 -9.63 -3.38
N ARG A 194 14.71 -9.66 -4.48
CA ARG A 194 13.92 -8.51 -4.95
C ARG A 194 12.53 -8.53 -4.34
N ILE A 195 12.26 -7.55 -3.49
CA ILE A 195 11.01 -7.36 -2.76
C ILE A 195 10.31 -6.16 -3.37
N LYS A 196 9.21 -6.41 -4.09
CA LYS A 196 8.53 -5.34 -4.83
C LYS A 196 7.59 -4.54 -3.95
N HIS A 197 7.35 -3.27 -4.25
CA HIS A 197 6.29 -2.49 -3.59
C HIS A 197 6.31 -2.59 -2.04
N GLN A 198 7.51 -2.54 -1.46
CA GLN A 198 7.72 -2.55 -0.02
C GLN A 198 7.35 -1.18 0.55
N SER A 199 6.61 -1.16 1.67
CA SER A 199 6.32 0.08 2.39
C SER A 199 7.62 0.63 2.98
N ILE A 200 7.97 1.86 2.62
CA ILE A 200 9.13 2.59 3.14
C ILE A 200 8.66 3.90 3.79
N GLY A 201 9.20 4.20 4.97
CA GLY A 201 9.03 5.45 5.67
C GLY A 201 10.25 6.34 5.42
N LEU A 202 10.03 7.48 4.77
CA LEU A 202 11.06 8.45 4.48
C LEU A 202 11.13 9.44 5.63
N ALA A 203 12.19 9.39 6.43
CA ALA A 203 12.39 10.32 7.52
C ALA A 203 12.56 11.74 6.95
N ILE A 204 11.63 12.62 7.28
CA ILE A 204 11.64 14.05 6.88
C ILE A 204 12.20 14.94 7.99
N GLU A 205 12.23 14.43 9.22
CA GLU A 205 12.80 15.09 10.39
C GLU A 205 13.34 14.02 11.35
N GLU A 206 14.57 14.22 11.84
CA GLU A 206 15.21 13.38 12.87
C GLU A 206 15.93 14.27 13.89
N SER A 207 15.80 13.95 15.17
CA SER A 207 16.54 14.66 16.22
C SER A 207 18.05 14.50 16.04
N LEU A 208 18.83 15.51 16.47
CA LEU A 208 20.30 15.46 16.32
C LEU A 208 20.89 14.22 17.01
N HIS A 209 20.60 14.05 18.29
CA HIS A 209 20.96 12.85 19.04
C HIS A 209 19.74 11.90 19.10
N PRO A 210 19.94 10.57 18.94
CA PRO A 210 21.20 9.89 18.64
C PRO A 210 21.54 9.83 17.15
N PHE A 211 20.61 10.19 16.25
CA PHE A 211 20.72 9.83 14.84
C PHE A 211 21.97 10.36 14.12
N SER A 212 22.47 11.57 14.42
CA SER A 212 23.71 12.09 13.81
C SER A 212 24.97 11.32 14.21
N ASP A 213 24.96 10.64 15.35
CA ASP A 213 26.09 9.88 15.90
C ASP A 213 26.08 8.41 15.42
N LEU A 214 25.03 7.98 14.71
CA LEU A 214 24.88 6.60 14.27
C LEU A 214 25.72 6.32 13.02
N PRO A 215 26.43 5.18 12.93
CA PRO A 215 27.23 4.77 11.77
C PRO A 215 26.42 4.20 10.58
N PHE A 216 25.09 4.30 10.62
CA PHE A 216 24.19 3.73 9.60
C PHE A 216 23.13 4.74 9.17
N ASP A 217 22.64 4.60 7.94
CA ASP A 217 21.69 5.54 7.34
C ASP A 217 20.26 5.34 7.87
N GLY A 218 19.81 4.09 8.05
CA GLY A 218 18.43 3.83 8.47
C GLY A 218 18.17 2.46 9.12
N ILE A 219 16.89 2.16 9.34
CA ILE A 219 16.45 0.99 10.10
C ILE A 219 15.48 0.16 9.25
N VAL A 220 15.68 -1.15 9.20
CA VAL A 220 14.76 -2.09 8.56
C VAL A 220 14.10 -2.94 9.64
N GLY A 221 12.86 -2.57 9.97
CA GLY A 221 12.04 -3.30 10.93
C GLY A 221 11.66 -4.71 10.44
N LEU A 222 12.01 -5.71 11.25
CA LEU A 222 11.71 -7.14 11.08
C LEU A 222 10.73 -7.65 12.15
N GLY A 223 10.13 -6.75 12.93
CA GLY A 223 8.98 -7.01 13.77
C GLY A 223 7.69 -7.20 12.96
N PHE A 224 6.61 -7.49 13.67
CA PHE A 224 5.28 -7.62 13.08
C PHE A 224 4.66 -6.24 12.84
N SER A 225 3.86 -6.10 11.79
CA SER A 225 3.18 -4.83 11.53
C SER A 225 2.18 -4.50 12.65
N ASP A 226 2.18 -3.24 13.07
CA ASP A 226 1.35 -2.79 14.20
C ASP A 226 -0.13 -3.08 13.89
N PRO A 227 -0.85 -3.90 14.71
CA PRO A 227 -2.23 -4.27 14.46
C PRO A 227 -3.19 -3.07 14.36
N ASP A 228 -2.91 -2.01 15.12
CA ASP A 228 -3.77 -0.82 15.17
C ASP A 228 -3.65 0.04 13.90
N PHE A 229 -2.50 -0.02 13.21
CA PHE A 229 -2.22 0.71 11.98
C PHE A 229 -2.44 -0.13 10.71
N SER A 230 -2.06 -1.42 10.74
CA SER A 230 -2.07 -2.32 9.58
C SER A 230 -3.48 -2.67 9.08
N PHE A 231 -4.43 -2.89 9.99
CA PHE A 231 -5.80 -3.29 9.62
C PHE A 231 -6.67 -2.13 9.11
N LYS A 232 -6.30 -0.87 9.33
CA LYS A 232 -7.17 0.26 8.99
C LYS A 232 -6.83 0.95 7.67
N LYS A 233 -5.58 0.91 7.16
CA LYS A 233 -5.20 1.75 5.99
C LYS A 233 -4.04 1.25 5.10
N GLY A 234 -3.52 0.03 5.27
CA GLY A 234 -2.62 -0.61 4.31
C GLY A 234 -1.17 -0.09 4.21
N TYR A 235 -0.77 0.94 4.96
CA TYR A 235 0.61 1.45 5.04
C TYR A 235 1.35 0.92 6.29
N GLY A 236 2.68 0.72 6.21
CA GLY A 236 3.49 0.23 7.33
C GLY A 236 3.63 -1.30 7.43
N MET A 237 3.47 -2.01 6.31
CA MET A 237 3.72 -3.45 6.22
C MET A 237 5.22 -3.75 6.38
N SER A 238 5.60 -4.62 7.31
CA SER A 238 7.01 -4.93 7.59
C SER A 238 7.64 -5.77 6.48
N LEU A 239 8.97 -5.73 6.37
CA LEU A 239 9.69 -6.41 5.29
C LEU A 239 9.38 -7.92 5.23
N ILE A 240 9.34 -8.56 6.40
CA ILE A 240 9.09 -10.00 6.53
C ILE A 240 7.66 -10.38 6.11
N GLU A 241 6.68 -9.50 6.28
CA GLU A 241 5.31 -9.73 5.85
C GLU A 241 5.17 -9.56 4.34
N THR A 242 5.85 -8.58 3.75
CA THR A 242 5.93 -8.41 2.29
C THR A 242 6.59 -9.61 1.61
N ILE A 243 7.71 -10.09 2.16
CA ILE A 243 8.39 -11.31 1.68
C ILE A 243 7.43 -12.51 1.72
N LYS A 244 6.63 -12.64 2.79
CA LYS A 244 5.60 -13.70 2.91
C LYS A 244 4.54 -13.57 1.82
N LYS A 245 3.98 -12.37 1.67
CA LYS A 245 2.88 -12.06 0.76
C LYS A 245 3.27 -12.32 -0.69
N GLN A 246 4.52 -12.06 -1.04
CA GLN A 246 5.07 -12.29 -2.38
C GLN A 246 5.65 -13.70 -2.59
N ASN A 247 5.66 -14.53 -1.55
CA ASN A 247 6.17 -15.91 -1.58
C ASN A 247 7.60 -16.01 -2.15
N LEU A 248 8.47 -15.07 -1.76
CA LEU A 248 9.83 -14.94 -2.32
C LEU A 248 10.82 -15.98 -1.77
N LEU A 249 10.52 -16.55 -0.60
CA LEU A 249 11.34 -17.56 0.07
C LEU A 249 10.52 -18.84 0.24
N LYS A 250 11.18 -20.00 0.12
CA LYS A 250 10.54 -21.30 0.38
C LYS A 250 9.98 -21.42 1.79
N ARG A 251 10.61 -20.74 2.75
CA ARG A 251 10.21 -20.61 4.15
C ARG A 251 10.46 -19.18 4.58
N ASN A 252 9.48 -18.54 5.21
CA ASN A 252 9.65 -17.18 5.70
C ASN A 252 10.26 -17.17 7.11
N ILE A 253 11.52 -17.60 7.16
CA ILE A 253 12.32 -17.65 8.38
C ILE A 253 13.57 -16.81 8.17
N PHE A 254 14.05 -16.15 9.21
CA PHE A 254 15.35 -15.50 9.19
C PHE A 254 16.12 -15.80 10.48
N SER A 255 17.43 -15.63 10.46
CA SER A 255 18.28 -15.96 11.60
C SER A 255 19.43 -14.98 11.73
N PHE A 256 19.87 -14.73 12.96
CA PHE A 256 20.79 -13.65 13.29
C PHE A 256 21.93 -14.17 14.16
N TYR A 257 23.17 -13.95 13.71
CA TYR A 257 24.40 -14.35 14.39
C TYR A 257 25.22 -13.11 14.76
N VAL A 258 25.64 -13.07 16.03
CA VAL A 258 26.53 -12.04 16.59
C VAL A 258 27.84 -12.72 17.02
N PRO A 259 29.01 -12.24 16.55
CA PRO A 259 30.31 -12.82 16.89
C PRO A 259 30.78 -12.37 18.27
N LYS A 260 31.73 -13.12 18.86
CA LYS A 260 32.41 -12.73 20.11
C LYS A 260 33.50 -11.69 19.90
N LYS A 261 34.21 -11.74 18.77
CA LYS A 261 35.32 -10.84 18.47
C LYS A 261 34.84 -9.64 17.68
N LEU A 262 35.34 -8.46 18.05
CA LEU A 262 34.99 -7.21 17.41
C LEU A 262 35.34 -7.18 15.91
N GLN A 263 36.44 -7.84 15.50
CA GLN A 263 36.91 -7.85 14.12
C GLN A 263 36.15 -8.82 13.21
N GLU A 264 35.29 -9.67 13.77
CA GLU A 264 34.50 -10.64 12.99
C GLU A 264 33.13 -10.03 12.62
N PRO A 265 32.62 -10.28 11.39
CA PRO A 265 31.31 -9.80 10.99
C PRO A 265 30.20 -10.63 11.61
N GLY A 266 29.07 -9.98 11.91
CA GLY A 266 27.81 -10.66 12.17
C GLY A 266 27.18 -11.21 10.90
N SER A 267 26.03 -11.85 11.01
CA SER A 267 25.31 -12.29 9.81
C SER A 267 23.81 -12.42 10.04
N ILE A 268 23.04 -12.00 9.05
CA ILE A 268 21.61 -12.29 8.94
C ILE A 268 21.36 -13.20 7.73
N THR A 269 20.58 -14.26 7.92
CA THR A 269 20.23 -15.21 6.84
C THR A 269 18.72 -15.32 6.71
N PHE A 270 18.18 -15.03 5.53
CA PHE A 270 16.77 -15.19 5.16
C PHE A 270 16.54 -16.50 4.40
N GLY A 271 15.46 -17.21 4.73
CA GLY A 271 15.05 -18.47 4.12
C GLY A 271 15.49 -19.73 4.86
N ARG A 272 16.47 -19.63 5.78
CA ARG A 272 16.95 -20.73 6.63
C ARG A 272 17.70 -20.27 7.88
N ALA A 273 17.88 -21.21 8.81
CA ALA A 273 18.95 -21.15 9.82
C ALA A 273 20.25 -21.72 9.22
N ASN A 274 21.39 -21.10 9.50
CA ASN A 274 22.70 -21.54 9.04
C ASN A 274 23.39 -22.38 10.12
N SER A 275 23.46 -23.69 9.91
CA SER A 275 24.03 -24.65 10.87
C SER A 275 25.49 -24.37 11.24
N LYS A 276 26.23 -23.60 10.43
CA LYS A 276 27.62 -23.21 10.73
C LYS A 276 27.75 -22.39 12.02
N TYR A 277 26.70 -21.69 12.43
CA TYR A 277 26.67 -20.83 13.62
C TYR A 277 26.09 -21.54 14.85
N ALA A 278 25.52 -22.73 14.69
CA ALA A 278 25.03 -23.54 15.80
C ALA A 278 26.18 -24.38 16.39
N LEU A 279 26.26 -24.46 17.71
CA LEU A 279 27.20 -25.34 18.38
C LEU A 279 26.83 -26.81 18.13
N GLU A 280 27.79 -27.61 17.70
CA GLU A 280 27.58 -29.04 17.41
C GLU A 280 27.13 -29.79 18.68
N GLY A 281 26.14 -30.66 18.53
CA GLY A 281 25.60 -31.48 19.63
C GLY A 281 24.56 -30.79 20.51
N ARG A 282 24.24 -29.51 20.26
CA ARG A 282 23.10 -28.81 20.88
C ARG A 282 21.88 -28.88 19.98
N GLN A 283 20.69 -28.87 20.58
CA GLN A 283 19.41 -28.80 19.88
C GLN A 283 18.84 -27.38 19.95
N ILE A 284 18.06 -27.00 18.94
CA ILE A 284 17.37 -25.70 18.92
C ILE A 284 16.16 -25.79 19.85
N GLU A 285 16.11 -24.90 20.84
CA GLU A 285 14.95 -24.74 21.72
C GLU A 285 13.99 -23.71 21.13
N TRP A 286 12.73 -24.10 20.96
CA TRP A 286 11.72 -23.28 20.29
C TRP A 286 10.71 -22.71 21.27
N PHE A 287 10.42 -21.43 21.13
CA PHE A 287 9.56 -20.64 22.01
C PHE A 287 8.40 -20.07 21.20
N PRO A 288 7.15 -20.17 21.70
CA PRO A 288 6.01 -19.57 21.02
C PRO A 288 6.04 -18.05 21.18
N VAL A 289 5.79 -17.33 20.09
CA VAL A 289 5.57 -15.88 20.15
C VAL A 289 4.23 -15.62 20.82
N ILE A 290 4.24 -14.92 21.96
CA ILE A 290 3.05 -14.73 22.82
C ILE A 290 2.26 -13.45 22.50
N SER A 291 2.85 -12.55 21.72
CA SER A 291 2.29 -11.24 21.36
C SER A 291 2.88 -10.82 20.02
N ILE A 292 2.07 -10.20 19.16
CA ILE A 292 2.48 -9.79 17.81
C ILE A 292 2.89 -8.31 17.74
N TYR A 293 3.31 -7.70 18.87
CA TYR A 293 3.94 -6.37 18.84
C TYR A 293 5.45 -6.47 18.61
N PHE A 294 6.12 -7.41 19.28
CA PHE A 294 7.53 -7.75 19.08
C PHE A 294 7.69 -9.27 18.95
N TRP A 295 8.92 -9.75 18.75
CA TRP A 295 9.26 -11.17 18.91
C TRP A 295 9.31 -11.56 20.39
N GLU A 296 8.14 -11.53 21.03
CA GLU A 296 7.96 -11.73 22.47
C GLU A 296 7.86 -13.20 22.84
N ILE A 297 8.62 -13.63 23.84
CA ILE A 297 8.59 -14.98 24.42
C ILE A 297 8.33 -14.91 25.93
N ASN A 298 7.87 -16.02 26.49
CA ASN A 298 7.45 -16.10 27.89
C ASN A 298 8.64 -16.27 28.84
N LEU A 299 8.89 -15.25 29.66
CA LEU A 299 9.92 -15.24 30.71
C LEU A 299 9.28 -15.60 32.05
N ILE A 300 9.79 -16.65 32.68
CA ILE A 300 9.25 -17.21 33.92
C ILE A 300 9.96 -16.63 35.14
N ASP A 301 11.29 -16.59 35.14
CA ASP A 301 12.07 -16.00 36.24
C ASP A 301 13.50 -15.66 35.81
N VAL A 302 14.19 -14.91 36.67
CA VAL A 302 15.62 -14.62 36.58
C VAL A 302 16.30 -15.13 37.85
N GLN A 303 17.38 -15.91 37.68
CA GLN A 303 18.18 -16.43 38.78
C GLN A 303 19.52 -15.71 38.86
N LEU A 304 20.02 -15.54 40.09
CA LEU A 304 21.37 -15.07 40.38
C LEU A 304 22.10 -16.14 41.20
N SER A 305 23.19 -16.70 40.68
CA SER A 305 23.92 -17.83 41.29
C SER A 305 22.99 -18.97 41.73
N ASP A 306 22.09 -19.39 40.84
CA ASP A 306 21.10 -20.47 41.05
C ASP A 306 20.03 -20.20 42.12
N HIS A 307 19.94 -18.97 42.64
CA HIS A 307 18.83 -18.53 43.49
C HIS A 307 17.77 -17.78 42.68
N ASN A 308 16.53 -18.26 42.73
CA ASN A 308 15.38 -17.56 42.16
C ASN A 308 15.23 -16.18 42.80
N LEU A 309 15.14 -15.15 41.96
CA LEU A 309 14.83 -13.81 42.44
C LEU A 309 13.32 -13.60 42.57
N ASN A 310 12.49 -14.55 42.09
CA ASN A 310 11.02 -14.52 42.14
C ASN A 310 10.44 -13.21 41.59
N ILE A 311 11.15 -12.61 40.65
CA ILE A 311 10.89 -11.26 40.11
C ILE A 311 9.56 -11.23 39.36
N CYS A 312 9.14 -12.38 38.85
CA CYS A 312 7.99 -12.57 37.98
C CYS A 312 6.81 -13.31 38.66
N GLU A 313 6.90 -13.66 39.96
CA GLU A 313 5.85 -14.45 40.65
C GLU A 313 4.47 -13.75 40.68
N ASN A 314 4.44 -12.42 40.73
CA ASN A 314 3.20 -11.62 40.82
C ASN A 314 2.85 -10.86 39.54
N LYS A 315 3.66 -10.97 38.47
CA LYS A 315 3.50 -10.22 37.21
C LYS A 315 3.86 -11.11 36.02
N LYS A 316 3.05 -11.13 34.97
CA LYS A 316 3.37 -11.83 33.72
C LYS A 316 4.59 -11.17 33.05
N CYS A 317 5.78 -11.72 33.28
CA CYS A 317 7.00 -11.30 32.61
C CYS A 317 7.03 -11.80 31.17
N ARG A 318 7.62 -10.98 30.29
CA ARG A 318 7.77 -11.25 28.87
C ARG A 318 9.10 -10.68 28.43
N ALA A 319 9.75 -11.32 27.46
CA ALA A 319 11.00 -10.86 26.89
C ALA A 319 10.87 -10.73 25.37
N ALA A 320 11.27 -9.59 24.80
CA ALA A 320 11.41 -9.40 23.36
C ALA A 320 12.85 -9.72 22.94
N ILE A 321 13.02 -10.56 21.92
CA ILE A 321 14.33 -10.79 21.30
C ILE A 321 14.56 -9.71 20.24
N ASP A 322 15.54 -8.84 20.48
CA ASP A 322 15.69 -7.58 19.76
C ASP A 322 17.12 -7.42 19.20
N THR A 323 17.27 -7.53 17.88
CA THR A 323 18.55 -7.34 17.18
C THR A 323 18.96 -5.86 17.06
N GLY A 324 18.02 -4.93 17.25
CA GLY A 324 18.28 -3.48 17.22
C GLY A 324 18.77 -2.91 18.56
N SER A 325 18.68 -3.68 19.64
CA SER A 325 19.16 -3.30 20.97
C SER A 325 20.53 -3.89 21.28
N SER A 326 21.47 -3.07 21.78
CA SER A 326 22.81 -3.53 22.14
C SER A 326 22.82 -4.38 23.43
N LEU A 327 22.14 -3.89 24.47
CA LEU A 327 22.22 -4.40 25.84
C LEU A 327 21.04 -5.30 26.22
N LEU A 328 21.20 -6.06 27.30
CA LEU A 328 20.08 -6.72 27.97
C LEU A 328 19.39 -5.72 28.89
N THR A 329 18.08 -5.51 28.70
CA THR A 329 17.32 -4.53 29.49
C THR A 329 16.07 -5.12 30.11
N GLY A 330 15.59 -4.47 31.17
CA GLY A 330 14.31 -4.80 31.79
C GLY A 330 13.83 -3.72 32.75
N PRO A 331 12.60 -3.86 33.29
CA PRO A 331 12.00 -2.83 34.13
C PRO A 331 12.88 -2.47 35.32
N SER A 332 13.02 -1.19 35.62
CA SER A 332 13.94 -0.69 36.67
C SER A 332 13.62 -1.31 38.03
N SER A 333 12.32 -1.47 38.34
CA SER A 333 11.86 -2.13 39.57
C SER A 333 12.38 -3.57 39.77
N LEU A 334 12.80 -4.23 38.69
CA LEU A 334 13.25 -5.62 38.67
C LEU A 334 14.77 -5.71 38.46
N MET A 335 15.31 -4.86 37.58
CA MET A 335 16.72 -4.87 37.18
C MET A 335 17.64 -4.10 38.13
N GLN A 336 17.17 -3.03 38.76
CA GLN A 336 18.02 -2.21 39.63
C GLN A 336 18.57 -2.99 40.83
N PRO A 337 17.77 -3.81 41.56
CA PRO A 337 18.29 -4.63 42.64
C PRO A 337 19.27 -5.73 42.18
N LEU A 338 19.19 -6.15 40.92
CA LEU A 338 20.13 -7.09 40.31
C LEU A 338 21.45 -6.36 40.00
N ILE A 339 21.39 -5.20 39.35
CA ILE A 339 22.56 -4.39 38.97
C ILE A 339 23.31 -3.91 40.22
N GLU A 340 22.62 -3.48 41.28
CA GLU A 340 23.24 -3.07 42.54
C GLU A 340 24.04 -4.18 43.24
N LYS A 341 23.73 -5.45 42.96
CA LYS A 341 24.49 -6.61 43.45
C LYS A 341 25.71 -6.96 42.58
N LEU A 342 25.82 -6.38 41.38
CA LEU A 342 26.93 -6.57 40.46
C LEU A 342 27.94 -5.42 40.62
N TYR A 343 28.88 -5.58 41.55
CA TYR A 343 29.98 -4.64 41.70
C TYR A 343 31.07 -4.97 40.68
N LEU A 344 31.19 -4.21 39.59
CA LEU A 344 32.24 -4.35 38.58
C LEU A 344 33.28 -3.23 38.72
N GLU A 345 34.56 -3.58 38.81
CA GLU A 345 35.66 -2.63 38.76
C GLU A 345 35.95 -2.22 37.31
N LYS A 346 36.30 -0.94 37.10
CA LYS A 346 36.50 -0.37 35.76
C LYS A 346 37.61 -1.06 34.97
N ASP A 347 38.63 -1.59 35.65
CA ASP A 347 39.80 -2.26 35.07
C ASP A 347 39.59 -3.76 34.85
N CYS A 348 38.36 -4.27 34.99
CA CYS A 348 38.00 -5.68 34.84
C CYS A 348 38.61 -6.62 35.90
N SER A 349 39.29 -6.13 36.93
CA SER A 349 40.07 -6.95 37.88
C SER A 349 39.23 -8.05 38.55
N ASN A 350 37.96 -7.74 38.83
CA ASN A 350 37.03 -8.60 39.55
C ASN A 350 36.00 -9.30 38.65
N LYS A 351 36.16 -9.24 37.31
CA LYS A 351 35.22 -9.86 36.35
C LYS A 351 34.93 -11.33 36.67
N SER A 352 35.98 -12.10 36.97
CA SER A 352 35.86 -13.54 37.24
C SER A 352 35.15 -13.89 38.56
N SER A 353 34.96 -12.94 39.47
CA SER A 353 34.28 -13.17 40.76
C SER A 353 32.80 -12.78 40.75
N LEU A 354 32.29 -12.25 39.63
CA LEU A 354 30.89 -11.90 39.48
C LEU A 354 29.98 -13.14 39.36
N PRO A 355 28.70 -13.05 39.79
CA PRO A 355 27.78 -14.18 39.80
C PRO A 355 27.22 -14.53 38.42
N ASN A 356 26.90 -15.80 38.19
CA ASN A 356 26.17 -16.21 36.99
C ASN A 356 24.72 -15.71 37.04
N ILE A 357 24.19 -15.30 35.89
CA ILE A 357 22.80 -14.87 35.71
C ILE A 357 22.11 -15.87 34.80
N SER A 358 20.92 -16.32 35.16
CA SER A 358 20.18 -17.28 34.32
C SER A 358 18.76 -16.82 34.08
N PHE A 359 18.29 -16.96 32.84
CA PHE A 359 16.92 -16.64 32.44
C PHE A 359 16.13 -17.93 32.22
N ILE A 360 14.96 -18.06 32.85
CA ILE A 360 14.09 -19.23 32.70
C ILE A 360 12.98 -18.89 31.70
N LEU A 361 12.99 -19.55 30.56
CA LEU A 361 12.02 -19.33 29.48
C LEU A 361 11.13 -20.56 29.31
N LYS A 362 9.87 -20.37 28.88
CA LYS A 362 8.95 -21.48 28.64
C LYS A 362 8.87 -21.84 27.16
N ASN A 363 9.32 -23.04 26.80
CA ASN A 363 9.35 -23.51 25.41
C ASN A 363 7.97 -24.00 24.90
N VAL A 364 7.88 -24.37 23.62
CA VAL A 364 6.64 -24.85 22.97
C VAL A 364 6.07 -26.13 23.58
N GLU A 365 6.90 -26.94 24.26
CA GLU A 365 6.47 -28.15 24.98
C GLU A 365 5.95 -27.84 26.38
N GLY A 366 5.98 -26.57 26.78
CA GLY A 366 5.62 -26.11 28.12
C GLY A 366 6.69 -26.38 29.17
N LYS A 367 7.89 -26.79 28.78
CA LYS A 367 9.04 -27.00 29.68
C LYS A 367 9.73 -25.68 29.97
N GLU A 368 10.19 -25.55 31.21
CA GLU A 368 11.08 -24.47 31.62
C GLU A 368 12.50 -24.79 31.17
N VAL A 369 13.07 -23.91 30.36
CA VAL A 369 14.41 -24.02 29.79
C VAL A 369 15.26 -22.90 30.38
N LYS A 370 16.42 -23.28 30.93
CA LYS A 370 17.36 -22.37 31.60
C LYS A 370 18.42 -21.89 30.60
N PHE A 371 18.59 -20.58 30.49
CA PHE A 371 19.63 -19.93 29.69
C PHE A 371 20.63 -19.26 30.61
N ASP A 372 21.78 -19.90 30.81
CA ASP A 372 22.83 -19.41 31.70
C ASP A 372 23.71 -18.36 31.02
N PHE A 373 24.16 -17.36 31.77
CA PHE A 373 25.14 -16.33 31.39
C PHE A 373 26.23 -16.25 32.46
N THR A 374 27.47 -16.43 32.02
CA THR A 374 28.68 -16.24 32.84
C THR A 374 29.14 -14.78 32.78
N PRO A 375 30.03 -14.32 33.66
CA PRO A 375 30.58 -12.96 33.58
C PRO A 375 31.15 -12.59 32.21
N ASP A 376 31.74 -13.54 31.48
CA ASP A 376 32.24 -13.31 30.12
C ASP A 376 31.13 -13.03 29.08
N ASP A 377 29.88 -13.40 29.37
CA ASP A 377 28.77 -13.25 28.44
C ASP A 377 28.05 -11.91 28.60
N TYR A 378 27.92 -11.40 29.84
CA TYR A 378 27.19 -10.15 30.14
C TYR A 378 28.09 -8.96 30.48
N ILE A 379 29.42 -9.12 30.53
CA ILE A 379 30.37 -8.01 30.62
C ILE A 379 30.92 -7.69 29.22
N LEU A 380 31.02 -6.40 28.90
CA LEU A 380 31.58 -5.87 27.67
C LEU A 380 32.94 -5.25 27.99
N GLU A 381 33.95 -5.59 27.18
CA GLU A 381 35.32 -5.06 27.28
C GLU A 381 35.53 -4.04 26.15
N GLU A 382 35.87 -2.81 26.52
CA GLU A 382 36.27 -1.74 25.60
C GLU A 382 37.78 -1.50 25.75
N ILE A 383 38.46 -1.26 24.63
CA ILE A 383 39.89 -0.91 24.63
C ILE A 383 39.95 0.60 24.42
N ASP A 384 40.54 1.31 25.38
CA ASP A 384 40.80 2.73 25.26
C ASP A 384 41.91 2.97 24.23
N GLU A 385 41.60 3.73 23.18
CA GLU A 385 42.50 3.93 22.03
C GLU A 385 43.71 4.82 22.37
N GLU A 386 43.66 5.60 23.46
CA GLU A 386 44.74 6.49 23.86
C GLU A 386 45.85 5.78 24.65
N ASP A 387 45.52 4.77 25.46
CA ASP A 387 46.46 4.09 26.37
C ASP A 387 46.47 2.55 26.26
N ASN A 388 45.65 1.96 25.39
CA ASN A 388 45.43 0.50 25.26
C ASN A 388 44.97 -0.18 26.57
N SER A 389 44.41 0.56 27.52
CA SER A 389 43.81 -0.02 28.72
C SER A 389 42.46 -0.67 28.38
N VAL A 390 42.14 -1.78 29.05
CA VAL A 390 40.84 -2.45 28.89
C VAL A 390 39.90 -1.94 29.99
N GLN A 391 38.79 -1.35 29.58
CA GLN A 391 37.70 -0.95 30.48
C GLN A 391 36.54 -1.94 30.39
N CYS A 392 35.98 -2.32 31.53
CA CYS A 392 34.79 -3.19 31.57
C CYS A 392 33.51 -2.42 31.87
N VAL A 393 32.46 -2.74 31.10
CA VAL A 393 31.11 -2.21 31.27
C VAL A 393 30.13 -3.38 31.41
N ILE A 394 29.14 -3.23 32.30
CA ILE A 394 28.07 -4.22 32.43
C ILE A 394 27.13 -4.10 31.23
N GLY A 395 26.93 -5.19 30.49
CA GLY A 395 26.03 -5.27 29.33
C GLY A 395 24.55 -5.36 29.69
N ILE A 396 24.18 -4.89 30.88
CA ILE A 396 22.85 -4.99 31.47
C ILE A 396 22.44 -3.61 31.97
N MET A 397 21.25 -3.15 31.62
CA MET A 397 20.72 -1.86 32.09
C MET A 397 19.23 -1.92 32.45
N SER A 398 18.79 -0.99 33.28
CA SER A 398 17.38 -0.76 33.54
C SER A 398 16.74 0.10 32.44
N LEU A 399 15.60 -0.32 31.91
CA LEU A 399 14.81 0.43 30.93
C LEU A 399 13.32 0.20 31.19
N ASP A 400 12.58 1.29 31.49
CA ASP A 400 11.14 1.23 31.69
C ASP A 400 10.40 1.57 30.39
N VAL A 401 9.87 0.54 29.73
CA VAL A 401 9.02 0.70 28.54
C VAL A 401 7.59 1.05 28.98
N PRO A 402 6.98 2.14 28.46
CA PRO A 402 5.65 2.57 28.86
C PRO A 402 4.54 1.64 28.31
N ALA A 403 3.37 1.66 28.97
CA ALA A 403 2.16 1.00 28.47
C ALA A 403 1.71 1.61 27.13
N PRO A 404 1.12 0.82 26.19
CA PRO A 404 0.69 -0.57 26.33
C PRO A 404 1.79 -1.62 26.05
N ARG A 405 2.97 -1.20 25.61
CA ARG A 405 4.03 -2.10 25.11
C ARG A 405 4.92 -2.69 26.23
N GLY A 406 5.05 -1.99 27.36
CA GLY A 406 5.72 -2.51 28.56
C GLY A 406 4.76 -2.77 29.74
N PRO A 407 5.27 -3.26 30.88
CA PRO A 407 6.67 -3.60 31.16
C PRO A 407 7.12 -4.87 30.42
N ILE A 408 8.36 -4.88 29.93
CA ILE A 408 8.94 -5.99 29.15
C ILE A 408 10.48 -6.02 29.33
N PHE A 409 11.08 -7.20 29.21
CA PHE A 409 12.53 -7.37 29.08
C PHE A 409 12.93 -7.30 27.61
N VAL A 410 14.07 -6.69 27.30
CA VAL A 410 14.62 -6.64 25.94
C VAL A 410 15.93 -7.41 25.93
N PHE A 411 15.96 -8.52 25.21
CA PHE A 411 17.14 -9.36 25.05
C PHE A 411 17.85 -8.94 23.77
N GLY A 412 18.78 -7.99 23.93
CA GLY A 412 19.59 -7.42 22.87
C GLY A 412 20.75 -8.30 22.40
N ASN A 413 21.69 -7.68 21.70
CA ASN A 413 22.88 -8.32 21.12
C ASN A 413 23.74 -9.06 22.15
N VAL A 414 23.77 -8.64 23.42
CA VAL A 414 24.40 -9.41 24.52
C VAL A 414 23.82 -10.83 24.64
N PHE A 415 22.51 -10.97 24.54
CA PHE A 415 21.83 -12.28 24.58
C PHE A 415 22.04 -13.06 23.28
N ILE A 416 21.84 -12.39 22.14
CA ILE A 416 21.91 -12.99 20.79
C ILE A 416 23.34 -13.45 20.45
N ARG A 417 24.37 -12.80 21.02
CA ARG A 417 25.78 -13.22 20.92
C ARG A 417 26.00 -14.62 21.47
N LYS A 418 25.40 -14.94 22.61
CA LYS A 418 25.52 -16.28 23.22
C LYS A 418 24.58 -17.28 22.55
N TYR A 419 23.37 -16.86 22.21
CA TYR A 419 22.35 -17.71 21.63
C TYR A 419 21.98 -17.25 20.22
N TYR A 420 22.47 -17.99 19.24
CA TYR A 420 22.10 -17.84 17.84
C TYR A 420 20.57 -17.93 17.72
N SER A 421 19.98 -16.87 17.17
CA SER A 421 18.54 -16.63 17.22
C SER A 421 17.92 -16.83 15.84
N ILE A 422 16.83 -17.61 15.80
CA ILE A 422 16.09 -17.98 14.59
C ILE A 422 14.66 -17.50 14.76
N PHE A 423 14.15 -16.77 13.78
CA PHE A 423 12.82 -16.16 13.81
C PHE A 423 11.97 -16.81 12.71
N ASP A 424 10.94 -17.56 13.11
CA ASP A 424 10.02 -18.23 12.22
C ASP A 424 8.71 -17.46 12.11
N ASN A 425 8.54 -16.72 11.01
CA ASN A 425 7.35 -15.91 10.76
C ASN A 425 6.16 -16.72 10.21
N ASP A 426 6.42 -17.94 9.72
CA ASP A 426 5.37 -18.85 9.25
C ASP A 426 4.61 -19.46 10.42
N HIS A 427 5.33 -19.90 11.45
CA HIS A 427 4.76 -20.56 12.63
C HIS A 427 4.70 -19.68 13.89
N LYS A 428 5.22 -18.45 13.84
CA LYS A 428 5.31 -17.51 14.98
C LYS A 428 6.10 -18.12 16.14
N LEU A 429 7.33 -18.54 15.84
CA LEU A 429 8.24 -19.15 16.81
C LEU A 429 9.58 -18.42 16.82
N VAL A 430 10.25 -18.42 17.97
CA VAL A 430 11.65 -18.05 18.11
C VAL A 430 12.45 -19.30 18.51
N GLY A 431 13.46 -19.64 17.72
CA GLY A 431 14.41 -20.71 18.00
C GLY A 431 15.69 -20.14 18.58
N LEU A 432 16.16 -20.71 19.69
CA LEU A 432 17.40 -20.31 20.35
C LEU A 432 18.32 -21.53 20.46
N ILE A 433 19.59 -21.35 20.09
CA ILE A 433 20.62 -22.38 20.21
C ILE A 433 21.95 -21.72 20.58
N GLU A 434 22.79 -22.40 21.36
CA GLU A 434 24.12 -21.91 21.71
C GLU A 434 24.95 -21.67 20.45
N ALA A 435 25.54 -20.48 20.35
CA ALA A 435 26.30 -20.05 19.18
C ALA A 435 27.71 -20.67 19.16
N ARG A 436 28.18 -21.02 17.96
CA ARG A 436 29.55 -21.50 17.72
C ARG A 436 30.47 -20.33 17.41
N HIS A 437 31.51 -20.14 18.22
CA HIS A 437 32.53 -19.09 18.00
C HIS A 437 33.94 -19.62 17.69
N ASP A 438 34.19 -20.92 17.89
CA ASP A 438 35.49 -21.53 17.61
C ASP A 438 35.59 -21.97 16.14
N TRP A 439 36.01 -21.04 15.30
CA TRP A 439 36.47 -21.35 13.95
C TRP A 439 37.98 -21.18 13.84
N GLN A 440 38.73 -22.26 14.09
CA GLN A 440 40.15 -22.29 13.72
C GLN A 440 40.28 -22.46 12.20
N ARG A 441 40.71 -21.41 11.48
CA ARG A 441 41.29 -21.56 10.14
C ARG A 441 42.46 -22.54 10.24
N ARG A 442 42.31 -23.75 9.68
CA ARG A 442 43.44 -24.65 9.44
C ARG A 442 44.52 -23.87 8.68
N ARG A 443 45.72 -23.76 9.27
CA ARG A 443 46.91 -23.26 8.59
C ARG A 443 47.19 -24.19 7.41
N PHE A 444 46.97 -23.71 6.19
CA PHE A 444 47.44 -24.35 4.97
C PHE A 444 48.74 -23.72 4.48
N SER A 445 49.48 -24.51 3.71
CA SER A 445 50.87 -24.39 3.26
C SER A 445 51.29 -23.04 2.67
N THR A 446 52.60 -22.86 2.56
CA THR A 446 53.40 -21.67 2.19
C THR A 446 52.92 -20.81 1.01
N LEU A 447 52.01 -21.28 0.15
CA LEU A 447 51.33 -20.44 -0.86
C LEU A 447 50.31 -19.48 -0.24
N ALA A 448 49.60 -19.90 0.81
CA ALA A 448 48.63 -19.07 1.55
C ALA A 448 49.30 -17.92 2.32
N ALA A 449 50.57 -18.09 2.72
CA ALA A 449 51.35 -17.05 3.39
C ALA A 449 51.78 -15.92 2.43
N LEU A 450 52.06 -16.25 1.16
CA LEU A 450 52.26 -15.27 0.09
C LEU A 450 50.93 -14.60 -0.29
N LYS A 451 49.84 -15.37 -0.38
CA LYS A 451 48.45 -14.90 -0.58
C LYS A 451 48.06 -13.82 0.44
N LYS A 452 48.39 -14.00 1.71
CA LYS A 452 48.03 -13.08 2.80
C LYS A 452 48.56 -11.65 2.61
N LYS A 453 49.65 -11.44 1.86
CA LYS A 453 50.21 -10.09 1.64
C LYS A 453 49.44 -9.23 0.65
N TRP A 454 48.67 -9.83 -0.26
CA TRP A 454 47.93 -9.10 -1.30
C TRP A 454 46.43 -9.41 -1.33
N GLN A 455 45.95 -10.44 -0.62
CA GLN A 455 44.52 -10.73 -0.47
C GLN A 455 43.73 -9.65 0.27
N ASP A 456 44.37 -8.94 1.19
CA ASP A 456 43.73 -7.85 1.96
C ASP A 456 43.55 -6.59 1.11
N LEU A 457 43.94 -6.60 -0.18
CA LEU A 457 43.68 -5.50 -1.11
C LEU A 457 42.19 -5.34 -1.45
N SER A 458 41.35 -6.32 -1.12
CA SER A 458 39.91 -6.25 -1.41
C SER A 458 39.21 -5.08 -0.72
N SER A 459 39.69 -4.63 0.44
CA SER A 459 39.13 -3.48 1.17
C SER A 459 39.39 -2.15 0.47
N TYR A 460 40.36 -2.09 -0.45
CA TYR A 460 40.73 -0.89 -1.20
C TYR A 460 40.06 -0.82 -2.58
N ILE A 461 39.28 -1.84 -2.97
CA ILE A 461 38.57 -1.89 -4.25
C ILE A 461 37.17 -1.29 -4.08
N THR A 462 36.96 -0.11 -4.66
CA THR A 462 35.70 0.64 -4.52
C THR A 462 34.82 0.61 -5.77
N LYS A 463 35.36 0.20 -6.93
CA LYS A 463 34.62 0.11 -8.20
C LYS A 463 34.15 -1.32 -8.47
N ASP A 464 32.89 -1.46 -8.86
CA ASP A 464 32.28 -2.75 -9.15
C ASP A 464 32.93 -3.50 -10.34
N SER A 465 33.42 -2.75 -11.34
CA SER A 465 34.15 -3.32 -12.48
C SER A 465 35.45 -4.01 -12.02
N ASP A 466 36.18 -3.34 -11.13
CA ASP A 466 37.48 -3.81 -10.64
C ASP A 466 37.27 -4.95 -9.63
N MET A 467 36.15 -4.92 -8.90
CA MET A 467 35.72 -6.02 -8.03
C MET A 467 35.37 -7.28 -8.83
N ALA A 468 34.76 -7.15 -10.01
CA ALA A 468 34.52 -8.29 -10.90
C ALA A 468 35.83 -8.94 -11.38
N HIS A 469 36.80 -8.12 -11.80
CA HIS A 469 38.14 -8.61 -12.19
C HIS A 469 38.90 -9.24 -11.01
N TRP A 470 38.78 -8.66 -9.80
CA TRP A 470 39.34 -9.23 -8.58
C TRP A 470 38.72 -10.59 -8.21
N ARG A 471 37.40 -10.75 -8.41
CA ARG A 471 36.71 -12.03 -8.22
C ARG A 471 37.17 -13.06 -9.25
N GLU A 472 37.35 -12.66 -10.51
CA GLU A 472 37.86 -13.54 -11.56
C GLU A 472 39.29 -14.02 -11.25
N LEU A 473 40.17 -13.11 -10.83
CA LEU A 473 41.54 -13.44 -10.41
C LEU A 473 41.55 -14.44 -9.24
N ASN A 474 40.74 -14.19 -8.22
CA ASN A 474 40.61 -15.10 -7.07
C ASN A 474 40.00 -16.46 -7.45
N ALA A 475 39.05 -16.49 -8.38
CA ALA A 475 38.45 -17.73 -8.87
C ALA A 475 39.47 -18.59 -9.62
N LYS A 476 40.26 -18.00 -10.53
CA LYS A 476 41.32 -18.70 -11.27
C LYS A 476 42.44 -19.19 -10.33
N LEU A 477 42.79 -18.38 -9.34
CA LEU A 477 43.76 -18.78 -8.33
C LEU A 477 43.25 -19.95 -7.48
N PHE A 478 41.97 -19.93 -7.08
CA PHE A 478 41.35 -21.03 -6.35
C PHE A 478 41.29 -22.31 -7.19
N GLU A 479 41.01 -22.22 -8.48
CA GLU A 479 41.05 -23.35 -9.41
C GLU A 479 42.46 -23.97 -9.46
N ALA A 480 43.50 -23.13 -9.59
CA ALA A 480 44.88 -23.59 -9.53
C ALA A 480 45.22 -24.24 -8.17
N GLU A 481 44.74 -23.68 -7.05
CA GLU A 481 44.93 -24.25 -5.71
C GLU A 481 44.28 -25.63 -5.57
N VAL A 482 43.07 -25.81 -6.09
CA VAL A 482 42.37 -27.10 -6.07
C VAL A 482 43.14 -28.13 -6.89
N LEU A 483 43.71 -27.74 -8.03
CA LEU A 483 44.53 -28.62 -8.85
C LEU A 483 45.82 -29.05 -8.12
N VAL A 484 46.54 -28.11 -7.51
CA VAL A 484 47.76 -28.39 -6.75
C VAL A 484 47.47 -29.24 -5.51
N GLN A 485 46.43 -28.92 -4.73
CA GLN A 485 46.06 -29.70 -3.55
C GLN A 485 45.56 -31.10 -3.88
N LYS A 486 44.93 -31.29 -5.04
CA LYS A 486 44.52 -32.61 -5.53
C LYS A 486 45.75 -33.46 -5.88
N GLN A 487 46.75 -32.86 -6.51
CA GLN A 487 48.00 -33.52 -6.88
C GLN A 487 48.86 -33.90 -5.65
N GLU A 488 48.85 -33.08 -4.59
CA GLU A 488 49.56 -33.39 -3.33
C GLU A 488 48.91 -34.50 -2.49
N ARG A 489 47.61 -34.78 -2.67
CA ARG A 489 46.87 -35.81 -1.89
C ARG A 489 46.89 -37.19 -2.53
N GLU A 490 47.12 -37.29 -3.84
CA GLU A 490 47.20 -38.56 -4.56
C GLU A 490 48.68 -38.90 -4.81
N GLU A 491 49.27 -39.77 -3.97
CA GLU A 491 50.58 -40.35 -4.30
C GLU A 491 50.51 -41.10 -5.64
N PHE A 492 51.31 -40.66 -6.61
CA PHE A 492 51.36 -41.26 -7.94
C PHE A 492 51.88 -42.71 -7.86
N ARG A 493 50.98 -43.69 -7.98
CA ARG A 493 51.33 -45.12 -7.93
C ARG A 493 51.79 -45.59 -9.31
N ARG A 494 53.08 -45.90 -9.45
CA ARG A 494 53.59 -46.57 -10.66
C ARG A 494 52.96 -47.97 -10.81
N VAL A 495 52.59 -48.33 -12.03
CA VAL A 495 51.98 -49.64 -12.32
C VAL A 495 52.97 -50.77 -12.06
N ASP A 496 52.60 -51.74 -11.22
CA ASP A 496 53.39 -52.95 -11.01
C ASP A 496 53.09 -54.00 -12.08
N TRP A 497 53.94 -54.05 -13.10
CA TRP A 497 53.80 -54.96 -14.24
C TRP A 497 53.99 -56.44 -13.91
N SER A 498 54.59 -56.79 -12.76
CA SER A 498 54.86 -58.19 -12.38
C SER A 498 53.56 -58.96 -12.12
N ALA A 499 52.61 -58.35 -11.41
CA ALA A 499 51.30 -58.92 -11.15
C ALA A 499 50.45 -59.13 -12.44
N TRP A 500 50.64 -58.27 -13.44
CA TRP A 500 49.94 -58.37 -14.74
C TRP A 500 50.59 -59.40 -15.65
N ALA A 501 51.91 -59.56 -15.55
CA ALA A 501 52.66 -60.58 -16.26
C ALA A 501 52.29 -62.00 -15.83
N GLU A 502 51.68 -62.23 -14.66
CA GLU A 502 51.15 -63.55 -14.30
C GLU A 502 49.73 -63.78 -14.85
N LYS A 503 48.89 -62.73 -14.89
CA LYS A 503 47.46 -62.82 -15.19
C LYS A 503 47.11 -62.78 -16.68
N ILE A 504 47.94 -62.17 -17.52
CA ILE A 504 47.64 -61.97 -18.95
C ILE A 504 48.43 -62.97 -19.79
N SER A 505 47.75 -63.77 -20.61
CA SER A 505 48.38 -64.79 -21.45
C SER A 505 49.12 -64.21 -22.67
N ASN A 506 48.63 -63.11 -23.24
CA ASN A 506 49.29 -62.43 -24.37
C ASN A 506 50.43 -61.51 -23.89
N LYS A 507 51.66 -62.01 -23.95
CA LYS A 507 52.84 -61.30 -23.44
C LYS A 507 53.34 -60.20 -24.38
N GLU A 508 53.14 -60.33 -25.69
CA GLU A 508 53.65 -59.37 -26.68
C GLU A 508 52.93 -58.02 -26.56
N ALA A 509 51.59 -58.04 -26.45
CA ALA A 509 50.81 -56.82 -26.25
C ALA A 509 51.12 -56.15 -24.91
N LEU A 510 51.29 -56.95 -23.84
CA LEU A 510 51.65 -56.46 -22.51
C LEU A 510 53.02 -55.78 -22.51
N MET A 511 54.00 -56.34 -23.24
CA MET A 511 55.34 -55.78 -23.35
C MET A 511 55.34 -54.46 -24.14
N CYS A 512 54.52 -54.35 -25.18
CA CYS A 512 54.34 -53.09 -25.92
C CYS A 512 53.70 -52.00 -25.03
N MET A 513 52.68 -52.34 -24.24
CA MET A 513 52.04 -51.41 -23.31
C MET A 513 53.00 -50.95 -22.21
N LYS A 514 53.79 -51.87 -21.65
CA LYS A 514 54.82 -51.54 -20.66
C LYS A 514 55.85 -50.58 -21.25
N ASN A 515 56.39 -50.88 -22.44
CA ASN A 515 57.38 -50.03 -23.08
C ASN A 515 56.83 -48.63 -23.40
N PHE A 516 55.56 -48.53 -23.83
CA PHE A 516 54.91 -47.23 -24.03
C PHE A 516 54.76 -46.45 -22.71
N TYR A 517 54.30 -47.11 -21.65
CA TYR A 517 54.17 -46.50 -20.32
C TYR A 517 55.52 -46.01 -19.78
N ASP A 518 56.55 -46.85 -19.82
CA ASP A 518 57.89 -46.51 -19.33
C ASP A 518 58.49 -45.34 -20.14
N HIS A 519 58.26 -45.30 -21.46
CA HIS A 519 58.72 -44.19 -22.30
C HIS A 519 58.01 -42.87 -21.98
N GLN A 520 56.69 -42.89 -21.76
CA GLN A 520 55.93 -41.70 -21.37
C GLN A 520 56.33 -41.20 -19.97
N MET A 521 56.54 -42.09 -19.01
CA MET A 521 56.99 -41.72 -17.66
C MET A 521 58.38 -41.10 -17.68
N ASN A 522 59.30 -41.65 -18.47
CA ASN A 522 60.64 -41.07 -18.61
C ASN A 522 60.59 -39.68 -19.27
N ALA A 523 59.75 -39.48 -20.30
CA ALA A 523 59.58 -38.16 -20.93
C ALA A 523 58.99 -37.12 -19.96
N LEU A 524 58.04 -37.53 -19.09
CA LEU A 524 57.49 -36.67 -18.03
C LEU A 524 58.55 -36.34 -16.96
N ASP A 525 59.33 -37.33 -16.52
CA ASP A 525 60.44 -37.15 -15.57
C ASP A 525 61.53 -36.21 -16.16
N GLU A 526 61.79 -36.27 -17.47
CA GLU A 526 62.71 -35.34 -18.17
C GLU A 526 62.14 -33.91 -18.27
N LEU A 527 60.83 -33.76 -18.52
CA LEU A 527 60.17 -32.44 -18.56
C LEU A 527 60.23 -31.73 -17.21
N ASP A 528 59.94 -32.44 -16.11
CA ASP A 528 60.01 -31.90 -14.73
C ASP A 528 61.44 -31.46 -14.35
N GLN A 529 62.46 -32.19 -14.83
CA GLN A 529 63.87 -31.81 -14.67
C GLN A 529 64.31 -30.66 -15.58
N SER A 530 63.61 -30.41 -16.69
CA SER A 530 63.89 -29.31 -17.62
C SER A 530 63.28 -27.98 -17.16
N GLU A 531 62.03 -27.99 -16.65
CA GLU A 531 61.35 -26.80 -16.12
C GLU A 531 62.05 -26.23 -14.88
N SER A 532 62.64 -27.10 -14.05
CA SER A 532 63.44 -26.69 -12.88
C SER A 532 64.77 -26.00 -13.23
N LYS A 533 65.24 -26.08 -14.50
CA LYS A 533 66.44 -25.38 -14.99
C LYS A 533 66.15 -24.10 -15.78
N GLU A 534 64.97 -23.92 -16.35
CA GLU A 534 64.62 -22.75 -17.20
C GLU A 534 64.29 -21.45 -16.44
N VAL A 535 64.18 -21.46 -15.11
CA VAL A 535 63.75 -20.28 -14.32
C VAL A 535 64.79 -19.15 -14.25
N LYS A 536 66.00 -19.31 -14.81
CA LYS A 536 67.10 -18.35 -14.60
C LYS A 536 67.33 -17.27 -15.65
N ASP A 537 66.63 -17.26 -16.79
CA ASP A 537 66.74 -16.15 -17.76
C ASP A 537 65.42 -15.91 -18.52
N LYS A 538 64.47 -15.20 -17.91
CA LYS A 538 63.29 -14.65 -18.62
C LYS A 538 63.43 -13.13 -18.80
N LYS A 539 63.41 -12.68 -20.05
CA LYS A 539 63.20 -11.25 -20.40
C LYS A 539 61.85 -10.80 -19.85
N LYS A 540 61.80 -9.59 -19.25
CA LYS A 540 60.57 -8.96 -18.73
C LYS A 540 59.44 -9.02 -19.77
N SER A 541 58.31 -9.55 -19.37
CA SER A 541 57.12 -9.62 -20.20
C SER A 541 56.38 -8.28 -20.20
N LYS A 542 55.49 -8.08 -21.19
CA LYS A 542 54.60 -6.92 -21.25
C LYS A 542 53.66 -6.83 -20.03
N GLU A 543 53.42 -7.95 -19.35
CA GLU A 543 52.59 -8.05 -18.15
C GLU A 543 53.31 -7.48 -16.92
N ASP A 544 54.63 -7.64 -16.85
CA ASP A 544 55.46 -7.07 -15.77
C ASP A 544 55.50 -5.53 -15.83
N GLU A 545 55.45 -4.93 -17.02
CA GLU A 545 55.40 -3.48 -17.19
C GLU A 545 54.08 -2.87 -16.68
N LEU A 546 52.96 -3.55 -16.94
CA LEU A 546 51.63 -3.12 -16.45
C LEU A 546 51.51 -3.20 -14.93
N PHE A 547 52.13 -4.22 -14.31
CA PHE A 547 52.15 -4.36 -12.85
C PHE A 547 52.94 -3.21 -12.19
N GLU A 548 54.09 -2.82 -12.75
CA GLU A 548 54.89 -1.70 -12.24
C GLU A 548 54.17 -0.34 -12.39
N GLU A 549 53.41 -0.15 -13.47
CA GLU A 549 52.58 1.05 -13.66
C GLU A 549 51.47 1.14 -12.60
N ALA A 550 50.77 0.02 -12.33
CA ALA A 550 49.75 -0.04 -11.28
C ALA A 550 50.33 0.25 -9.89
N LEU A 551 51.53 -0.25 -9.60
CA LEU A 551 52.23 0.00 -8.34
C LEU A 551 52.61 1.49 -8.17
N LYS A 552 53.00 2.16 -9.26
CA LYS A 552 53.29 3.60 -9.25
C LYS A 552 52.05 4.42 -8.90
N ASN A 553 50.93 4.13 -9.55
CA ASN A 553 49.66 4.85 -9.30
C ASN A 553 49.18 4.67 -7.85
N CYS A 554 49.34 3.45 -7.30
CA CYS A 554 49.02 3.18 -5.90
C CYS A 554 49.83 4.05 -4.93
N LYS A 555 51.13 4.23 -5.16
CA LYS A 555 52.01 5.09 -4.33
C LYS A 555 51.64 6.57 -4.40
N GLU A 556 51.18 7.05 -5.55
CA GLU A 556 50.72 8.45 -5.70
C GLU A 556 49.44 8.70 -4.90
N ALA A 557 48.50 7.74 -4.91
CA ALA A 557 47.28 7.81 -4.10
C ALA A 557 47.58 7.77 -2.59
N GLU A 558 48.51 6.90 -2.16
CA GLU A 558 48.96 6.82 -0.76
C GLU A 558 49.56 8.15 -0.27
N LYS A 559 50.34 8.83 -1.13
CA LYS A 559 50.91 10.13 -0.81
C LYS A 559 49.83 11.21 -0.63
N ALA A 560 48.77 11.18 -1.44
CA ALA A 560 47.66 12.11 -1.33
C ALA A 560 46.84 11.88 -0.03
N SER A 561 46.55 10.61 0.31
CA SER A 561 45.87 10.29 1.56
C SER A 561 46.71 10.64 2.78
N ALA A 562 48.02 10.40 2.75
CA ALA A 562 48.93 10.81 3.82
C ALA A 562 48.93 12.33 4.02
N LYS A 563 48.86 13.12 2.93
CA LYS A 563 48.74 14.58 3.03
C LYS A 563 47.46 15.01 3.75
N LEU A 564 46.31 14.39 3.45
CA LEU A 564 45.04 14.68 4.12
C LEU A 564 45.11 14.40 5.63
N LEU A 565 45.73 13.27 6.01
CA LEU A 565 45.94 12.92 7.42
C LEU A 565 46.85 13.94 8.12
N VAL A 566 47.92 14.38 7.44
CA VAL A 566 48.81 15.43 7.96
C VAL A 566 48.07 16.77 8.11
N ASP A 567 47.23 17.14 7.14
CA ASP A 567 46.44 18.38 7.23
C ASP A 567 45.38 18.30 8.34
N GLY A 568 44.75 17.13 8.54
CA GLY A 568 43.89 16.88 9.71
C GLY A 568 44.64 16.98 11.04
N ALA A 569 45.86 16.42 11.11
CA ALA A 569 46.73 16.55 12.28
C ALA A 569 47.14 18.01 12.55
N LYS A 570 47.37 18.82 11.51
CA LYS A 570 47.59 20.26 11.66
C LYS A 570 46.36 20.96 12.24
N THR A 571 45.16 20.60 11.77
CA THR A 571 43.91 21.16 12.31
C THR A 571 43.73 20.82 13.79
N LEU A 572 44.01 19.58 14.19
CA LEU A 572 44.00 19.18 15.60
C LEU A 572 45.05 19.96 16.40
N TRP A 573 46.27 20.09 15.86
CA TRP A 573 47.33 20.88 16.49
C TRP A 573 46.89 22.34 16.70
N ILE A 574 46.29 22.99 15.69
CA ILE A 574 45.74 24.34 15.81
C ILE A 574 44.67 24.39 16.92
N ASN A 575 43.76 23.43 16.95
CA ASN A 575 42.70 23.38 17.96
C ASN A 575 43.24 23.28 19.39
N PHE A 576 44.24 22.42 19.62
CA PHE A 576 44.87 22.26 20.94
C PHE A 576 45.71 23.47 21.37
N HIS A 577 46.18 24.29 20.43
CA HIS A 577 47.01 25.47 20.71
C HIS A 577 46.23 26.79 20.67
N ASN A 578 44.97 26.77 20.22
CA ASN A 578 44.10 27.93 20.31
C ASN A 578 43.77 28.25 21.78
N PRO A 579 43.75 29.54 22.17
CA PRO A 579 43.25 29.91 23.49
C PRO A 579 41.77 29.52 23.60
N PRO A 580 41.25 29.30 24.82
CA PRO A 580 39.82 29.09 25.03
C PRO A 580 39.02 30.24 24.42
N VAL A 581 37.97 29.92 23.65
CA VAL A 581 37.12 30.92 22.97
C VAL A 581 36.54 31.96 23.94
N SER A 582 36.32 31.59 25.20
CA SER A 582 35.87 32.50 26.27
C SER A 582 36.86 33.61 26.62
N ASN A 583 38.15 33.43 26.29
CA ASN A 583 39.22 34.36 26.64
C ASN A 583 39.65 35.24 25.46
N LEU A 584 39.07 35.03 24.27
CA LEU A 584 39.31 35.82 23.06
C LEU A 584 38.41 37.07 23.05
N ASP A 585 38.93 38.17 22.53
CA ASP A 585 38.10 39.35 22.26
C ASP A 585 37.18 39.08 21.06
N ASN A 586 35.91 39.48 21.16
CA ASN A 586 34.92 39.19 20.13
C ASN A 586 35.21 39.93 18.80
N ASN A 587 35.85 41.11 18.85
CA ASN A 587 36.23 41.82 17.63
C ASN A 587 37.49 41.19 17.02
N GLU A 588 38.44 40.75 17.83
CA GLU A 588 39.60 39.98 17.32
C GLU A 588 39.16 38.66 16.67
N TRP A 589 38.15 37.99 17.23
CA TRP A 589 37.57 36.79 16.64
C TRP A 589 36.85 37.07 15.32
N ILE A 590 35.97 38.09 15.26
CA ILE A 590 35.23 38.41 14.03
C ILE A 590 36.14 38.96 12.92
N ASP A 591 37.21 39.67 13.26
CA ASP A 591 38.21 40.13 12.29
C ASP A 591 39.02 38.97 11.71
N SER A 592 39.17 37.87 12.47
CA SER A 592 39.82 36.64 11.99
C SER A 592 38.91 35.78 11.10
N ASP A 593 37.58 35.90 11.24
CA ASP A 593 36.59 35.06 10.56
C ASP A 593 35.73 35.84 9.55
N LEU A 594 36.14 35.76 8.28
CA LEU A 594 35.45 36.43 7.16
C LEU A 594 34.05 35.87 6.87
N TYR A 595 33.76 34.63 7.28
CA TYR A 595 32.47 34.01 7.00
C TYR A 595 31.39 34.58 7.92
N TRP A 596 31.66 34.60 9.23
CA TRP A 596 30.71 35.11 10.21
C TRP A 596 30.53 36.63 10.12
N GLN A 597 31.54 37.37 9.63
CA GLN A 597 31.40 38.79 9.31
C GLN A 597 30.25 39.04 8.32
N ALA A 598 30.19 38.28 7.22
CA ALA A 598 29.11 38.41 6.23
C ALA A 598 27.75 37.99 6.79
N PHE A 599 27.71 37.00 7.68
CA PHE A 599 26.48 36.56 8.35
C PHE A 599 25.90 37.65 9.26
N VAL A 600 26.75 38.30 10.05
CA VAL A 600 26.35 39.42 10.92
C VAL A 600 25.87 40.61 10.09
N GLU A 601 26.58 40.97 9.01
CA GLU A 601 26.16 42.05 8.11
C GLU A 601 24.76 41.78 7.52
N LYS A 602 24.51 40.55 7.05
CA LYS A 602 23.22 40.13 6.48
C LYS A 602 22.04 40.37 7.43
N HIS A 603 22.20 40.04 8.71
CA HIS A 603 21.06 40.00 9.64
C HIS A 603 21.00 41.14 10.65
N ALA A 604 22.12 41.81 10.93
CA ALA A 604 22.18 42.93 11.86
C ALA A 604 22.27 44.28 11.13
N THR A 605 22.83 44.32 9.90
CA THR A 605 22.95 45.56 9.12
C THR A 605 21.79 45.71 8.14
N TYR A 606 21.48 44.68 7.34
CA TYR A 606 20.40 44.76 6.34
C TYR A 606 19.00 44.52 6.92
N ASN A 607 18.87 43.89 8.09
CA ASN A 607 17.57 43.65 8.74
C ASN A 607 17.54 44.14 10.20
N LEU A 608 17.02 45.35 10.42
CA LEU A 608 16.93 45.95 11.76
C LEU A 608 15.89 45.29 12.68
N ASN A 609 15.05 44.40 12.16
CA ASN A 609 13.99 43.73 12.91
C ASN A 609 14.37 42.33 13.38
N SER A 610 15.53 41.80 12.94
CA SER A 610 16.02 40.51 13.40
C SER A 610 16.44 40.62 14.86
N LYS A 611 15.78 39.85 15.73
CA LYS A 611 16.10 39.79 17.18
C LYS A 611 16.72 38.46 17.60
N SER A 612 16.85 37.51 16.68
CA SER A 612 17.38 36.18 16.95
C SER A 612 18.88 36.15 16.70
N LEU A 613 19.62 35.42 17.54
CA LEU A 613 21.03 35.10 17.27
C LEU A 613 21.19 34.12 16.10
N THR A 614 20.16 33.33 15.79
CA THR A 614 20.15 32.35 14.68
C THR A 614 18.96 32.60 13.75
N PRO A 615 18.96 33.74 13.04
CA PRO A 615 17.81 34.19 12.24
C PRO A 615 17.45 33.27 11.07
N GLU A 616 18.36 32.38 10.64
CA GLU A 616 18.11 31.44 9.54
C GLU A 616 17.71 30.02 9.97
N ASP A 617 17.51 29.81 11.28
CA ASP A 617 17.02 28.52 11.79
C ASP A 617 15.58 28.26 11.37
N GLU A 618 15.23 26.99 11.17
CA GLU A 618 13.88 26.64 10.72
C GLU A 618 12.81 27.00 11.77
N GLU A 619 13.16 26.97 13.06
CA GLU A 619 12.27 27.41 14.13
C GLU A 619 11.91 28.90 13.97
N ASN A 620 12.89 29.76 13.74
CA ASN A 620 12.65 31.19 13.53
C ASN A 620 11.86 31.45 12.24
N LYS A 621 12.18 30.75 11.14
CA LYS A 621 11.40 30.85 9.89
C LYS A 621 9.95 30.40 10.07
N ASN A 622 9.72 29.30 10.78
CA ASN A 622 8.37 28.77 11.01
C ASN A 622 7.58 29.67 11.96
N MET A 623 8.23 30.22 12.98
CA MET A 623 7.65 31.22 13.86
C MET A 623 7.25 32.47 13.08
N GLU A 624 8.13 33.01 12.24
CA GLU A 624 7.83 34.16 11.39
C GLU A 624 6.69 33.88 10.40
N LYS A 625 6.69 32.71 9.75
CA LYS A 625 5.57 32.28 8.87
C LYS A 625 4.26 32.16 9.64
N SER A 626 4.28 31.55 10.82
CA SER A 626 3.10 31.42 11.68
C SER A 626 2.58 32.78 12.11
N GLU A 627 3.46 33.68 12.56
CA GLU A 627 3.09 35.04 12.94
C GLU A 627 2.56 35.84 11.73
N TRP A 628 3.14 35.65 10.54
CA TRP A 628 2.62 36.24 9.31
C TRP A 628 1.22 35.72 8.98
N MET A 629 0.99 34.41 9.08
CA MET A 629 -0.34 33.81 8.85
C MET A 629 -1.36 34.30 9.87
N LYS A 630 -1.01 34.35 11.16
CA LYS A 630 -1.88 34.87 12.22
C LYS A 630 -2.26 36.33 11.98
N LYS A 631 -1.28 37.18 11.66
CA LYS A 631 -1.51 38.60 11.38
C LYS A 631 -2.38 38.79 10.16
N THR A 632 -2.08 38.08 9.07
CA THR A 632 -2.82 38.15 7.81
C THR A 632 -4.26 37.64 7.98
N THR A 633 -4.44 36.54 8.69
CA THR A 633 -5.76 35.96 8.98
C THR A 633 -6.56 36.91 9.87
N LYS A 634 -6.01 37.34 11.01
CA LYS A 634 -6.68 38.27 11.93
C LYS A 634 -7.07 39.59 11.25
N PHE A 635 -6.27 40.05 10.29
CA PHE A 635 -6.58 41.28 9.55
C PHE A 635 -7.74 41.11 8.58
N ASN A 636 -7.74 40.02 7.79
CA ASN A 636 -8.68 39.83 6.68
C ASN A 636 -9.96 39.05 7.04
N GLU A 637 -9.90 38.18 8.05
CA GLU A 637 -10.99 37.25 8.37
C GLU A 637 -12.23 37.97 8.93
N ARG A 638 -13.40 37.51 8.47
CA ARG A 638 -14.70 37.86 9.04
C ARG A 638 -14.84 37.23 10.42
N SER A 639 -14.58 38.02 11.46
CA SER A 639 -14.65 37.60 12.87
C SER A 639 -15.48 38.58 13.70
N ASP A 640 -15.75 38.25 14.97
CA ASP A 640 -16.42 39.13 15.92
C ASP A 640 -15.60 40.40 16.25
N THR A 641 -14.29 40.37 15.97
CA THR A 641 -13.37 41.50 16.10
C THR A 641 -12.74 41.84 14.74
N PRO A 642 -13.53 42.30 13.76
CA PRO A 642 -13.03 42.52 12.41
C PRO A 642 -12.08 43.72 12.38
N ILE A 643 -10.99 43.59 11.61
CA ILE A 643 -10.08 44.71 11.33
C ILE A 643 -10.37 45.30 9.95
N LEU A 644 -10.28 44.48 8.89
CA LEU A 644 -10.55 44.91 7.51
C LEU A 644 -12.02 44.75 7.12
N TYR A 645 -12.72 43.79 7.71
CA TYR A 645 -14.11 43.47 7.38
C TYR A 645 -15.07 44.52 7.97
N ASP A 646 -15.03 45.75 7.44
CA ASP A 646 -15.87 46.88 7.84
C ASP A 646 -16.53 47.51 6.60
N TYR A 647 -17.74 48.07 6.76
CA TYR A 647 -18.56 48.67 5.70
C TYR A 647 -18.86 47.78 4.47
N MET A 648 -19.03 46.47 4.69
CA MET A 648 -19.27 45.48 3.63
C MET A 648 -20.69 45.53 3.05
N ILE A 649 -20.93 46.43 2.08
CA ILE A 649 -22.19 46.52 1.32
C ILE A 649 -22.18 45.56 0.11
N ASN A 650 -21.10 45.58 -0.66
CA ASN A 650 -20.87 44.68 -1.79
C ASN A 650 -19.78 43.69 -1.41
N LEU A 651 -20.16 42.43 -1.23
CA LEU A 651 -19.24 41.39 -0.81
C LEU A 651 -18.34 40.95 -1.96
N PRO A 652 -17.04 40.72 -1.71
CA PRO A 652 -16.18 40.03 -2.67
C PRO A 652 -16.67 38.59 -2.88
N SER A 653 -16.21 37.96 -3.97
CA SER A 653 -16.68 36.64 -4.40
C SER A 653 -16.64 35.58 -3.28
N TRP A 654 -15.50 35.49 -2.59
CA TRP A 654 -15.30 34.49 -1.54
C TRP A 654 -16.30 34.66 -0.38
N GLU A 655 -16.41 35.86 0.18
CA GLU A 655 -17.35 36.17 1.27
C GLU A 655 -18.81 36.02 0.83
N HIS A 656 -19.13 36.45 -0.39
CA HIS A 656 -20.47 36.31 -0.95
C HIS A 656 -20.90 34.85 -1.01
N TYR A 657 -20.05 33.96 -1.49
CA TYR A 657 -20.37 32.53 -1.62
C TYR A 657 -20.23 31.75 -0.31
N ASP A 658 -19.35 32.16 0.59
CA ASP A 658 -19.24 31.59 1.94
C ASP A 658 -20.53 31.81 2.74
N ILE A 659 -21.07 33.03 2.67
CA ILE A 659 -22.35 33.41 3.31
C ILE A 659 -23.54 32.79 2.57
N ASN A 660 -23.57 32.90 1.24
CA ASN A 660 -24.73 32.53 0.44
C ASN A 660 -24.53 31.19 -0.28
N ARG A 661 -24.47 30.10 0.48
CA ARG A 661 -24.22 28.74 -0.04
C ARG A 661 -25.20 28.27 -1.12
N ARG A 662 -26.46 28.70 -1.02
CA ARG A 662 -27.48 28.47 -2.07
C ARG A 662 -27.05 29.07 -3.41
N ILE A 663 -26.65 30.34 -3.42
CA ILE A 663 -26.27 31.07 -4.64
C ILE A 663 -25.02 30.44 -5.24
N PHE A 664 -24.07 30.02 -4.39
CA PHE A 664 -22.90 29.28 -4.84
C PHE A 664 -23.30 27.99 -5.58
N LEU A 665 -24.20 27.18 -5.02
CA LEU A 665 -24.66 25.94 -5.64
C LEU A 665 -25.36 26.20 -6.99
N GLU A 666 -26.26 27.17 -7.06
CA GLU A 666 -26.97 27.55 -8.28
C GLU A 666 -26.00 28.04 -9.37
N ASN A 667 -25.10 28.96 -9.03
CA ASN A 667 -24.10 29.50 -9.95
C ASN A 667 -23.12 28.42 -10.43
N MET A 668 -22.72 27.51 -9.54
CA MET A 668 -21.84 26.39 -9.88
C MET A 668 -22.52 25.42 -10.85
N ILE A 669 -23.75 24.97 -10.56
CA ILE A 669 -24.51 24.08 -11.45
C ILE A 669 -24.72 24.75 -12.81
N TYR A 670 -25.12 26.02 -12.82
CA TYR A 670 -25.30 26.77 -14.06
C TYR A 670 -23.99 26.87 -14.84
N PHE A 671 -22.86 27.18 -14.19
CA PHE A 671 -21.55 27.26 -14.83
C PHE A 671 -21.16 25.93 -15.48
N LEU A 672 -21.27 24.82 -14.75
CA LEU A 672 -20.96 23.48 -15.23
C LEU A 672 -21.86 23.08 -16.41
N LEU A 673 -23.16 23.38 -16.35
CA LEU A 673 -24.10 23.12 -17.44
C LEU A 673 -23.85 24.04 -18.64
N ARG A 674 -23.64 25.34 -18.44
CA ARG A 674 -23.52 26.34 -19.51
C ARG A 674 -22.20 26.25 -20.28
N THR A 675 -21.12 25.84 -19.62
CA THR A 675 -19.78 25.81 -20.22
C THR A 675 -19.25 24.39 -20.45
N GLY A 676 -19.66 23.43 -19.61
CA GLY A 676 -19.11 22.09 -19.63
C GLY A 676 -17.64 22.00 -19.20
N LEU A 677 -17.13 23.01 -18.48
CA LEU A 677 -15.79 23.05 -17.89
C LEU A 677 -15.76 22.42 -16.50
N SER A 678 -14.55 22.18 -15.99
CA SER A 678 -14.33 21.74 -14.61
C SER A 678 -14.57 22.87 -13.62
N TYR A 679 -14.98 22.52 -12.41
CA TYR A 679 -15.15 23.45 -11.28
C TYR A 679 -13.90 24.25 -10.93
N LYS A 680 -12.72 23.76 -11.32
CA LYS A 680 -11.43 24.45 -11.15
C LYS A 680 -11.38 25.78 -11.93
N PHE A 681 -12.23 25.94 -12.94
CA PHE A 681 -12.36 27.15 -13.76
C PHE A 681 -13.57 28.00 -13.37
N PHE A 682 -14.15 27.77 -12.18
CA PHE A 682 -15.25 28.59 -11.70
C PHE A 682 -14.82 30.07 -11.62
N PRO A 683 -15.54 31.00 -12.29
CA PRO A 683 -15.08 32.37 -12.39
C PRO A 683 -15.25 33.10 -11.05
N GLU A 684 -14.26 33.92 -10.71
CA GLU A 684 -14.32 34.77 -9.51
C GLU A 684 -15.50 35.76 -9.59
N LEU A 685 -15.67 36.42 -10.73
CA LEU A 685 -16.82 37.29 -11.00
C LEU A 685 -17.78 36.63 -11.98
N PHE A 686 -19.01 36.40 -11.52
CA PHE A 686 -20.05 35.77 -12.33
C PHE A 686 -20.69 36.78 -13.29
N SER A 687 -20.76 36.45 -14.58
CA SER A 687 -21.28 37.34 -15.62
C SER A 687 -22.72 37.75 -15.34
N TRP A 688 -23.03 39.05 -15.50
CA TRP A 688 -24.38 39.56 -15.30
C TRP A 688 -25.41 38.89 -16.21
N LYS A 689 -25.03 38.53 -17.44
CA LYS A 689 -25.90 37.79 -18.39
C LYS A 689 -26.32 36.42 -17.85
N TRP A 690 -25.42 35.77 -17.12
CA TRP A 690 -25.70 34.48 -16.50
C TRP A 690 -26.58 34.65 -15.28
N LYS A 691 -26.34 35.70 -14.46
CA LYS A 691 -27.23 36.03 -13.34
C LYS A 691 -28.66 36.30 -13.81
N THR A 692 -28.85 37.13 -14.83
CA THR A 692 -30.18 37.41 -15.38
C THR A 692 -30.85 36.15 -15.90
N HIS A 693 -30.13 35.28 -16.61
CA HIS A 693 -30.69 34.03 -17.08
C HIS A 693 -31.07 33.09 -15.93
N ILE A 694 -30.26 32.99 -14.86
CA ILE A 694 -30.62 32.20 -13.67
C ILE A 694 -31.91 32.72 -13.03
N GLU A 695 -32.10 34.05 -12.94
CA GLU A 695 -33.34 34.64 -12.42
C GLU A 695 -34.56 34.27 -13.30
N ASP A 696 -34.43 34.33 -14.63
CA ASP A 696 -35.48 33.93 -15.56
C ASP A 696 -35.85 32.45 -15.40
N LEU A 697 -34.85 31.57 -15.30
CA LEU A 697 -35.05 30.13 -15.08
C LEU A 697 -35.69 29.86 -13.72
N ARG A 698 -35.30 30.61 -12.68
CA ARG A 698 -35.92 30.52 -11.35
C ARG A 698 -37.39 30.94 -11.40
N PHE A 699 -37.70 32.01 -12.11
CA PHE A 699 -39.08 32.45 -12.32
C PHE A 699 -39.91 31.36 -13.02
N GLN A 700 -39.39 30.77 -14.10
CA GLN A 700 -40.07 29.67 -14.81
C GLN A 700 -40.37 28.46 -13.92
N TYR A 701 -39.41 28.04 -13.08
CA TYR A 701 -39.63 26.95 -12.13
C TYR A 701 -40.69 27.31 -11.09
N LEU A 702 -40.54 28.49 -10.48
CA LEU A 702 -41.43 28.95 -9.41
C LEU A 702 -42.86 29.15 -9.91
N GLU A 703 -43.08 29.60 -11.14
CA GLU A 703 -44.42 29.75 -11.71
C GLU A 703 -45.20 28.43 -11.67
N VAL A 704 -44.56 27.32 -12.08
CA VAL A 704 -45.16 25.98 -12.09
C VAL A 704 -45.31 25.44 -10.66
N ALA A 705 -44.23 25.46 -9.88
CA ALA A 705 -44.20 24.88 -8.55
C ALA A 705 -45.14 25.61 -7.58
N GLN A 706 -45.21 26.95 -7.63
CA GLN A 706 -46.10 27.76 -6.79
C GLN A 706 -47.57 27.53 -7.13
N ARG A 707 -47.92 27.45 -8.42
CA ARG A 707 -49.29 27.18 -8.85
C ARG A 707 -49.75 25.81 -8.34
N ARG A 708 -48.89 24.79 -8.43
CA ARG A 708 -49.16 23.44 -7.94
C ARG A 708 -49.30 23.40 -6.43
N ARG A 709 -48.35 24.00 -5.70
CA ARG A 709 -48.38 24.15 -4.25
C ARG A 709 -49.67 24.81 -3.79
N LYS A 710 -50.04 25.95 -4.40
CA LYS A 710 -51.30 26.66 -4.10
C LYS A 710 -52.51 25.75 -4.29
N ASN A 711 -52.62 25.08 -5.44
CA ASN A 711 -53.76 24.21 -5.72
C ASN A 711 -53.86 23.05 -4.70
N TYR A 712 -52.73 22.38 -4.41
CA TYR A 712 -52.68 21.30 -3.44
C TYR A 712 -53.01 21.79 -2.02
N GLN A 713 -52.45 22.92 -1.61
CA GLN A 713 -52.69 23.53 -0.31
C GLN A 713 -54.17 23.92 -0.13
N LEU A 714 -54.80 24.50 -1.15
CA LEU A 714 -56.22 24.87 -1.12
C LEU A 714 -57.13 23.65 -1.07
N VAL A 715 -56.81 22.59 -1.84
CA VAL A 715 -57.59 21.34 -1.86
C VAL A 715 -57.47 20.58 -0.54
N THR A 716 -56.28 20.55 0.05
CA THR A 716 -56.02 19.81 1.30
C THR A 716 -56.27 20.64 2.56
N ALA A 717 -56.53 21.94 2.43
CA ALA A 717 -56.68 22.90 3.52
C ALA A 717 -55.50 22.90 4.52
N LYS A 718 -54.29 22.52 4.08
CA LYS A 718 -53.10 22.51 4.92
C LYS A 718 -52.61 23.92 5.20
N ARG A 719 -52.22 24.20 6.45
CA ARG A 719 -51.70 25.51 6.88
C ARG A 719 -50.45 25.90 6.10
N GLU A 720 -49.52 24.98 5.93
CA GLU A 720 -48.27 25.16 5.19
C GLU A 720 -47.98 23.92 4.36
N VAL A 721 -47.45 24.14 3.15
CA VAL A 721 -47.03 23.08 2.23
C VAL A 721 -45.68 23.54 1.65
N PRO A 722 -44.64 22.68 1.63
CA PRO A 722 -43.38 23.02 0.98
C PRO A 722 -43.55 23.14 -0.54
N LEU A 723 -42.60 23.80 -1.20
CA LEU A 723 -42.48 23.67 -2.66
C LEU A 723 -41.97 22.27 -3.00
N GLU A 724 -42.40 21.73 -4.14
CA GLU A 724 -41.85 20.47 -4.64
C GLU A 724 -40.32 20.62 -4.82
N LEU A 725 -39.56 19.57 -4.45
CA LEU A 725 -38.08 19.55 -4.40
C LEU A 725 -37.43 20.56 -3.43
N GLN A 726 -38.17 21.04 -2.44
CA GLN A 726 -37.65 21.90 -1.37
C GLN A 726 -38.21 21.47 0.00
N PRO A 727 -37.47 21.67 1.09
CA PRO A 727 -38.02 21.45 2.43
C PRO A 727 -38.98 22.58 2.82
N SER A 728 -39.81 22.34 3.84
CA SER A 728 -40.69 23.37 4.41
C SER A 728 -39.91 24.50 5.07
N ASP A 729 -38.84 24.14 5.77
CA ASP A 729 -37.89 25.04 6.42
C ASP A 729 -36.60 25.11 5.59
N TYR A 730 -36.61 25.98 4.58
CA TYR A 730 -35.48 26.13 3.68
C TYR A 730 -34.26 26.76 4.35
N GLU A 731 -34.46 27.70 5.28
CA GLU A 731 -33.37 28.45 5.90
C GLU A 731 -32.50 27.56 6.78
N HIS A 732 -33.10 26.65 7.54
CA HIS A 732 -32.34 25.76 8.44
C HIS A 732 -32.06 24.38 7.84
N LYS A 733 -32.92 23.87 6.94
CA LYS A 733 -32.82 22.49 6.40
C LYS A 733 -32.55 22.42 4.91
N GLY A 734 -32.46 23.54 4.21
CA GLY A 734 -32.24 23.59 2.76
C GLY A 734 -30.98 22.86 2.33
N GLU A 735 -29.85 23.11 3.01
CA GLU A 735 -28.57 22.50 2.66
C GLU A 735 -28.58 20.98 2.87
N GLU A 736 -29.02 20.51 4.05
CA GLU A 736 -29.12 19.08 4.35
C GLU A 736 -30.05 18.37 3.35
N TYR A 737 -31.20 18.97 3.04
CA TYR A 737 -32.16 18.43 2.09
C TYR A 737 -31.57 18.32 0.68
N HIS A 738 -30.92 19.38 0.18
CA HIS A 738 -30.32 19.36 -1.15
C HIS A 738 -29.12 18.42 -1.23
N LEU A 739 -28.32 18.30 -0.17
CA LEU A 739 -27.24 17.32 -0.12
C LEU A 739 -27.78 15.89 -0.23
N LYS A 740 -28.81 15.54 0.54
CA LYS A 740 -29.49 14.24 0.46
C LYS A 740 -30.07 14.00 -0.93
N LEU A 741 -30.77 14.99 -1.49
CA LEU A 741 -31.35 14.92 -2.83
C LEU A 741 -30.30 14.67 -3.92
N LEU A 742 -29.18 15.40 -3.89
CA LEU A 742 -28.08 15.21 -4.84
C LEU A 742 -27.38 13.87 -4.66
N GLN A 743 -27.22 13.38 -3.43
CA GLN A 743 -26.66 12.06 -3.14
C GLN A 743 -27.56 10.95 -3.68
N HIS A 744 -28.87 11.02 -3.44
CA HIS A 744 -29.81 10.05 -3.98
C HIS A 744 -29.84 10.06 -5.51
N PHE A 745 -29.86 11.25 -6.14
CA PHE A 745 -29.75 11.31 -7.59
C PHE A 745 -28.46 10.70 -8.09
N ARG A 746 -27.31 11.00 -7.47
CA ARG A 746 -26.03 10.38 -7.82
C ARG A 746 -26.08 8.85 -7.70
N ASP A 747 -26.61 8.35 -6.59
CA ASP A 747 -26.59 6.91 -6.30
C ASP A 747 -27.54 6.17 -7.25
N TYR A 748 -28.76 6.68 -7.46
CA TYR A 748 -29.71 6.18 -8.47
C TYR A 748 -29.06 6.17 -9.86
N GLN A 749 -28.39 7.26 -10.22
CA GLN A 749 -27.70 7.40 -11.51
C GLN A 749 -26.58 6.39 -11.69
N ASN A 750 -25.75 6.18 -10.68
CA ASN A 750 -24.67 5.20 -10.74
C ASN A 750 -25.21 3.77 -10.93
N LEU A 751 -26.33 3.43 -10.30
CA LEU A 751 -26.98 2.12 -10.49
C LEU A 751 -27.53 1.96 -11.90
N VAL A 752 -28.20 2.98 -12.43
CA VAL A 752 -28.70 2.97 -13.81
C VAL A 752 -27.53 2.86 -14.80
N LEU A 753 -26.45 3.61 -14.60
CA LEU A 753 -25.25 3.50 -15.45
C LEU A 753 -24.63 2.11 -15.37
N SER A 754 -24.52 1.54 -14.18
CA SER A 754 -23.97 0.20 -13.99
C SER A 754 -24.79 -0.84 -14.77
N ARG A 755 -26.12 -0.73 -14.75
CA ARG A 755 -27.02 -1.58 -15.55
C ARG A 755 -26.80 -1.38 -17.06
N LEU A 756 -26.73 -0.14 -17.53
CA LEU A 756 -26.53 0.15 -18.96
C LEU A 756 -25.14 -0.31 -19.44
N MET A 757 -24.10 -0.15 -18.62
CA MET A 757 -22.74 -0.60 -18.91
C MET A 757 -22.65 -2.12 -18.96
N GLY A 758 -23.38 -2.84 -18.09
CA GLY A 758 -23.41 -4.31 -18.10
C GLY A 758 -23.86 -4.91 -19.43
N ASN A 759 -24.76 -4.23 -20.14
CA ASN A 759 -25.24 -4.65 -21.46
C ASN A 759 -24.60 -3.86 -22.63
N TYR A 760 -23.54 -3.09 -22.38
CA TYR A 760 -22.87 -2.24 -23.38
C TYR A 760 -23.79 -1.23 -24.11
N ILE A 761 -24.86 -0.80 -23.43
CA ILE A 761 -25.85 0.15 -23.94
C ILE A 761 -25.39 1.60 -23.72
N PHE A 762 -24.57 1.84 -22.69
CA PHE A 762 -24.08 3.18 -22.37
C PHE A 762 -23.04 3.65 -23.41
N LEU A 763 -23.26 4.83 -24.03
CA LEU A 763 -22.32 5.44 -25.00
C LEU A 763 -22.07 4.61 -26.27
N CYS A 764 -23.05 3.83 -26.73
CA CYS A 764 -22.91 2.96 -27.91
C CYS A 764 -23.15 3.66 -29.28
N ASP A 765 -23.18 4.99 -29.33
CA ASP A 765 -23.34 5.74 -30.60
C ASP A 765 -22.23 5.38 -31.62
N PRO A 766 -22.56 5.19 -32.92
CA PRO A 766 -23.84 5.50 -33.59
C PRO A 766 -24.90 4.39 -33.54
N PHE A 767 -24.68 3.33 -32.76
CA PHE A 767 -25.61 2.22 -32.66
C PHE A 767 -26.79 2.55 -31.73
N ILE A 768 -27.97 2.04 -32.07
CA ILE A 768 -29.20 2.18 -31.29
C ILE A 768 -29.49 0.84 -30.61
N PRO A 769 -29.59 0.78 -29.26
CA PRO A 769 -29.90 -0.44 -28.54
C PRO A 769 -31.35 -0.88 -28.75
N VAL A 770 -31.57 -2.17 -28.95
CA VAL A 770 -32.88 -2.81 -29.17
C VAL A 770 -33.02 -4.00 -28.23
N GLN A 771 -33.95 -3.90 -27.27
CA GLN A 771 -34.21 -4.95 -26.27
C GLN A 771 -35.66 -5.46 -26.30
N THR A 772 -36.56 -4.80 -27.03
CA THR A 772 -37.98 -5.15 -27.12
C THR A 772 -38.47 -5.11 -28.56
N GLU A 773 -39.49 -5.91 -28.85
CA GLU A 773 -40.12 -5.96 -30.17
C GLU A 773 -40.73 -4.61 -30.57
N GLU A 774 -41.27 -3.87 -29.62
CA GLU A 774 -41.79 -2.51 -29.84
C GLU A 774 -40.67 -1.54 -30.29
N MET A 775 -39.48 -1.65 -29.69
CA MET A 775 -38.33 -0.82 -30.06
C MET A 775 -37.83 -1.19 -31.45
N LEU A 776 -37.77 -2.49 -31.79
CA LEU A 776 -37.41 -2.96 -33.13
C LEU A 776 -38.35 -2.36 -34.18
N GLN A 777 -39.66 -2.47 -33.97
CA GLN A 777 -40.66 -1.90 -34.88
C GLN A 777 -40.52 -0.38 -35.00
N HIS A 778 -40.26 0.31 -33.89
CA HIS A 778 -40.08 1.74 -33.90
C HIS A 778 -38.84 2.17 -34.71
N VAL A 779 -37.71 1.50 -34.52
CA VAL A 779 -36.46 1.76 -35.25
C VAL A 779 -36.63 1.47 -36.75
N LEU A 780 -37.20 0.32 -37.10
CA LEU A 780 -37.46 -0.04 -38.51
C LEU A 780 -38.41 0.94 -39.20
N ASN A 781 -39.49 1.35 -38.52
CA ASN A 781 -40.42 2.36 -39.07
C ASN A 781 -39.77 3.74 -39.23
N THR A 782 -38.81 4.07 -38.36
CA THR A 782 -38.15 5.38 -38.36
C THR A 782 -37.17 5.54 -39.53
N TYR A 783 -36.49 4.46 -39.91
CA TYR A 783 -35.49 4.44 -40.99
C TYR A 783 -35.99 3.72 -42.25
N GLU A 784 -37.31 3.53 -42.39
CA GLU A 784 -37.93 2.86 -43.55
C GLU A 784 -37.36 1.45 -43.84
N GLY A 785 -36.84 0.77 -42.81
CA GLY A 785 -36.18 -0.53 -42.91
C GLY A 785 -34.75 -0.50 -43.46
N GLU A 786 -34.19 0.69 -43.74
CA GLU A 786 -32.80 0.85 -44.17
C GLU A 786 -31.87 0.83 -42.95
N GLY A 787 -30.99 -0.18 -42.85
CA GLY A 787 -30.04 -0.36 -41.73
C GLY A 787 -29.76 -1.83 -41.43
N THR A 788 -28.86 -2.08 -40.47
CA THR A 788 -28.43 -3.45 -40.11
C THR A 788 -28.44 -3.66 -38.61
N LEU A 789 -28.91 -4.83 -38.15
CA LEU A 789 -28.94 -5.22 -36.75
C LEU A 789 -27.74 -6.11 -36.42
N PHE A 790 -27.07 -5.82 -35.31
CA PHE A 790 -25.89 -6.55 -34.87
C PHE A 790 -26.12 -7.18 -33.50
N LYS A 791 -25.54 -8.36 -33.31
CA LYS A 791 -25.36 -9.04 -32.03
C LYS A 791 -23.88 -9.01 -31.65
N LEU A 792 -23.56 -8.81 -30.38
CA LEU A 792 -22.17 -8.94 -29.90
C LEU A 792 -21.82 -10.42 -29.68
N CYS A 793 -20.55 -10.81 -29.88
CA CYS A 793 -20.10 -12.20 -29.70
C CYS A 793 -20.21 -12.71 -28.25
N ASN A 794 -20.34 -11.81 -27.28
CA ASN A 794 -20.55 -12.19 -25.89
C ASN A 794 -22.03 -12.55 -25.66
N ASP A 795 -22.32 -13.85 -25.48
CA ASP A 795 -23.67 -14.37 -25.23
C ASP A 795 -24.31 -13.88 -23.91
N GLN A 796 -23.56 -13.15 -23.08
CA GLN A 796 -24.06 -12.51 -21.87
C GLN A 796 -24.74 -11.14 -22.11
N VAL A 797 -24.64 -10.57 -23.32
CA VAL A 797 -25.25 -9.27 -23.64
C VAL A 797 -26.71 -9.45 -24.02
N ASN A 798 -27.61 -8.91 -23.20
CA ASN A 798 -29.06 -8.97 -23.41
C ASN A 798 -29.57 -7.75 -24.20
N CYS A 799 -28.97 -7.49 -25.36
CA CYS A 799 -29.32 -6.37 -26.25
C CYS A 799 -28.83 -6.63 -27.69
N LEU A 800 -29.60 -6.15 -28.69
CA LEU A 800 -29.14 -6.03 -30.08
C LEU A 800 -28.87 -4.58 -30.43
N PHE A 801 -28.06 -4.33 -31.45
CA PHE A 801 -27.58 -3.00 -31.80
C PHE A 801 -27.89 -2.68 -33.26
N TYR A 802 -28.78 -1.73 -33.49
CA TYR A 802 -29.15 -1.28 -34.82
C TYR A 802 -28.21 -0.18 -35.29
N LEU A 803 -27.64 -0.33 -36.49
CA LEU A 803 -26.85 0.70 -37.15
C LEU A 803 -27.70 1.38 -38.23
N PRO A 804 -28.04 2.68 -38.06
CA PRO A 804 -28.71 3.46 -39.10
C PRO A 804 -27.86 3.60 -40.37
N PRO A 805 -28.48 3.86 -41.53
CA PRO A 805 -27.77 4.09 -42.77
C PRO A 805 -27.00 5.43 -42.68
N PRO A 806 -25.83 5.55 -43.34
CA PRO A 806 -25.07 6.79 -43.34
C PRO A 806 -25.87 7.90 -44.05
N CYS A 807 -26.07 9.03 -43.37
CA CYS A 807 -26.63 10.23 -43.99
C CYS A 807 -25.60 10.88 -44.94
N ASP A 808 -26.05 11.49 -46.04
CA ASP A 808 -25.26 12.13 -47.11
C ASP A 808 -23.94 12.82 -46.67
N GLU A 809 -22.88 12.63 -47.48
CA GLU A 809 -21.49 13.09 -47.25
C GLU A 809 -21.30 14.60 -47.03
N ASN A 810 -22.32 15.43 -47.29
CA ASN A 810 -22.26 16.90 -47.18
C ASN A 810 -22.92 17.48 -45.92
N ILE A 811 -23.48 16.67 -45.03
CA ILE A 811 -24.05 17.14 -43.76
C ILE A 811 -23.16 16.64 -42.62
N THR A 812 -22.25 17.50 -42.16
CA THR A 812 -21.56 17.31 -40.87
C THR A 812 -22.62 17.08 -39.80
N SER A 813 -22.60 15.89 -39.18
CA SER A 813 -23.52 15.40 -38.14
C SER A 813 -24.11 16.51 -37.25
N VAL A 814 -25.33 16.96 -37.55
CA VAL A 814 -26.03 17.94 -36.70
C VAL A 814 -26.42 17.22 -35.41
N GLN A 815 -25.84 17.64 -34.29
CA GLN A 815 -26.14 17.07 -32.98
C GLN A 815 -27.61 17.24 -32.64
N TYR A 816 -28.19 16.20 -32.06
CA TYR A 816 -29.56 16.26 -31.55
C TYR A 816 -29.65 17.30 -30.42
N LYS A 817 -30.64 18.20 -30.50
CA LYS A 817 -30.76 19.29 -29.52
C LYS A 817 -31.35 18.76 -28.20
N PRO A 818 -30.86 19.21 -27.03
CA PRO A 818 -31.35 18.73 -25.74
C PRO A 818 -32.86 18.90 -25.53
N LEU A 819 -33.46 20.00 -26.01
CA LEU A 819 -34.90 20.24 -25.85
C LEU A 819 -35.75 19.29 -26.70
N ASP A 820 -35.28 18.93 -27.91
CA ASP A 820 -36.00 18.00 -28.79
C ASP A 820 -36.00 16.61 -28.15
N ALA A 821 -34.88 16.21 -27.54
CA ALA A 821 -34.76 14.96 -26.79
C ALA A 821 -35.71 14.85 -25.61
N LEU A 822 -35.80 15.92 -24.81
CA LEU A 822 -36.76 16.01 -23.72
C LEU A 822 -38.21 15.91 -24.22
N GLY A 823 -38.51 16.57 -25.34
CA GLY A 823 -39.82 16.53 -25.98
C GLY A 823 -40.22 15.11 -26.39
N ASN A 824 -39.33 14.40 -27.09
CA ASN A 824 -39.60 13.04 -27.58
C ASN A 824 -39.82 12.04 -26.45
N PHE A 825 -38.98 12.06 -25.42
CA PHE A 825 -39.17 11.19 -24.25
C PHE A 825 -40.45 11.50 -23.48
N TYR A 826 -40.81 12.78 -23.37
CA TYR A 826 -42.09 13.14 -22.76
C TYR A 826 -43.28 12.61 -23.57
N LEU A 827 -43.20 12.66 -24.91
CA LEU A 827 -44.21 12.06 -25.79
C LEU A 827 -44.29 10.54 -25.63
N TYR A 828 -43.15 9.86 -25.53
CA TYR A 828 -43.10 8.42 -25.28
C TYR A 828 -43.76 8.05 -23.95
N LEU A 829 -43.39 8.73 -22.86
CA LEU A 829 -43.99 8.49 -21.54
C LEU A 829 -45.50 8.76 -21.54
N LYS A 830 -45.94 9.81 -22.23
CA LYS A 830 -47.36 10.10 -22.42
C LYS A 830 -48.07 8.98 -23.19
N GLY A 831 -47.41 8.39 -24.19
CA GLY A 831 -47.88 7.20 -24.92
C GLY A 831 -48.01 5.97 -24.01
N LYS A 832 -47.08 5.80 -23.07
CA LYS A 832 -47.12 4.76 -22.02
C LYS A 832 -48.03 5.09 -20.83
N ASN A 833 -48.77 6.20 -20.89
CA ASN A 833 -49.62 6.71 -19.81
C ASN A 833 -48.87 6.94 -18.48
N VAL A 834 -47.56 7.18 -18.55
CA VAL A 834 -46.72 7.54 -17.40
C VAL A 834 -46.70 9.06 -17.28
N LYS A 835 -47.15 9.58 -16.13
CA LYS A 835 -47.19 11.02 -15.86
C LYS A 835 -46.01 11.44 -15.00
N ILE A 836 -45.13 12.28 -15.55
CA ILE A 836 -44.09 12.99 -14.77
C ILE A 836 -44.74 14.16 -14.01
N ASN A 837 -44.21 14.46 -12.82
CA ASN A 837 -44.57 15.67 -12.08
C ASN A 837 -44.20 16.94 -12.89
N ASP A 838 -45.14 17.86 -13.08
CA ASP A 838 -44.90 19.05 -13.91
C ASP A 838 -43.73 19.93 -13.41
N SER A 839 -43.51 20.02 -12.09
CA SER A 839 -42.36 20.76 -11.54
C SER A 839 -41.04 20.06 -11.86
N TYR A 840 -41.02 18.73 -11.83
CA TYR A 840 -39.86 17.94 -12.23
C TYR A 840 -39.61 18.05 -13.74
N PHE A 841 -40.67 18.03 -14.56
CA PHE A 841 -40.55 18.28 -16.00
C PHE A 841 -40.03 19.70 -16.30
N SER A 842 -40.54 20.72 -15.60
CA SER A 842 -40.03 22.10 -15.70
C SER A 842 -38.54 22.17 -15.33
N PHE A 843 -38.12 21.46 -14.30
CA PHE A 843 -36.71 21.35 -13.92
C PHE A 843 -35.84 20.69 -15.01
N LEU A 844 -36.28 19.58 -15.60
CA LEU A 844 -35.57 18.94 -16.72
C LEU A 844 -35.49 19.85 -17.96
N LYS A 845 -36.56 20.62 -18.21
CA LYS A 845 -36.62 21.60 -19.29
C LYS A 845 -35.60 22.72 -19.09
N ILE A 846 -35.49 23.25 -17.87
CA ILE A 846 -34.49 24.26 -17.51
C ILE A 846 -33.07 23.74 -17.75
N ILE A 847 -32.76 22.51 -17.30
CA ILE A 847 -31.44 21.90 -17.55
C ILE A 847 -31.15 21.80 -19.05
N SER A 848 -32.13 21.31 -19.81
CA SER A 848 -32.01 21.14 -21.27
C SER A 848 -31.83 22.47 -21.99
N GLN A 849 -32.52 23.52 -21.55
CA GLN A 849 -32.35 24.88 -22.07
C GLN A 849 -30.93 25.40 -21.81
N VAL A 850 -30.41 25.25 -20.59
CA VAL A 850 -29.04 25.68 -20.25
C VAL A 850 -27.97 24.92 -21.04
N LEU A 851 -28.20 23.63 -21.33
CA LEU A 851 -27.31 22.85 -22.19
C LEU A 851 -27.35 23.32 -23.64
N GLN A 852 -28.55 23.63 -24.16
CA GLN A 852 -28.72 24.12 -25.52
C GLN A 852 -28.04 25.48 -25.76
N GLU A 853 -27.90 26.30 -24.72
CA GLU A 853 -27.14 27.56 -24.79
C GLU A 853 -25.66 27.38 -25.14
N ARG A 854 -25.10 26.16 -25.06
CA ARG A 854 -23.72 25.88 -25.51
C ARG A 854 -23.54 26.08 -27.02
N GLY A 855 -24.62 26.04 -27.80
CA GLY A 855 -24.60 26.18 -29.25
C GLY A 855 -24.66 24.85 -29.98
N GLU A 856 -24.15 24.82 -31.21
CA GLU A 856 -24.24 23.66 -32.12
C GLU A 856 -23.51 22.41 -31.59
N TYR A 857 -22.30 22.61 -31.05
CA TYR A 857 -21.44 21.55 -30.50
C TYR A 857 -21.59 21.45 -28.97
N TRP A 858 -22.83 21.29 -28.52
CA TRP A 858 -23.12 21.31 -27.09
C TRP A 858 -22.56 20.09 -26.33
N LEU A 859 -22.42 18.96 -27.02
CA LEU A 859 -21.93 17.69 -26.47
C LEU A 859 -20.53 17.33 -26.99
N HIS A 860 -20.39 16.94 -28.26
CA HIS A 860 -19.12 16.51 -28.87
C HIS A 860 -18.63 17.47 -29.98
N LEU A 861 -17.44 17.27 -30.52
CA LEU A 861 -16.92 18.00 -31.68
C LEU A 861 -17.27 17.26 -32.99
N PRO A 862 -17.14 17.90 -34.17
CA PRO A 862 -17.18 17.19 -35.45
C PRO A 862 -16.18 16.02 -35.45
N ASN A 863 -16.61 14.84 -35.88
CA ASN A 863 -15.81 13.60 -35.92
C ASN A 863 -15.35 13.07 -34.54
N GLU A 864 -15.88 13.59 -33.43
CA GLU A 864 -15.68 13.04 -32.08
C GLU A 864 -16.87 12.13 -31.74
N ASN A 865 -16.60 10.90 -31.29
CA ASN A 865 -17.65 10.00 -30.79
C ASN A 865 -18.12 10.43 -29.37
N VAL A 866 -19.31 9.99 -28.97
CA VAL A 866 -19.90 10.39 -27.68
C VAL A 866 -19.09 9.82 -26.50
N ALA A 867 -18.48 8.64 -26.65
CA ALA A 867 -17.64 8.03 -25.62
C ALA A 867 -16.37 8.84 -25.31
N ASP A 868 -15.69 9.36 -26.34
CA ASP A 868 -14.50 10.20 -26.22
C ASP A 868 -14.86 11.56 -25.63
N SER A 869 -15.99 12.15 -26.07
CA SER A 869 -16.48 13.39 -25.47
C SER A 869 -16.81 13.23 -23.98
N PHE A 870 -17.39 12.08 -23.62
CA PHE A 870 -17.63 11.72 -22.23
C PHE A 870 -16.33 11.64 -21.43
N LEU A 871 -15.36 10.83 -21.87
CA LEU A 871 -14.07 10.68 -21.18
C LEU A 871 -13.26 11.98 -21.13
N ARG A 872 -13.35 12.83 -22.16
CA ARG A 872 -12.69 14.15 -22.20
C ARG A 872 -13.21 15.08 -21.12
N ARG A 873 -14.52 15.03 -20.84
CA ARG A 873 -15.19 15.93 -19.90
C ARG A 873 -15.34 15.32 -18.50
N TYR A 874 -15.17 14.01 -18.36
CA TYR A 874 -15.20 13.35 -17.06
C TYR A 874 -14.04 13.81 -16.18
N ASN A 875 -14.29 13.88 -14.87
CA ASN A 875 -13.26 14.31 -13.93
C ASN A 875 -12.21 13.20 -13.76
N LYS A 876 -10.99 13.45 -14.22
CA LYS A 876 -9.87 12.49 -14.11
C LYS A 876 -9.44 12.21 -12.67
N ASP A 877 -9.75 13.12 -11.74
CA ASP A 877 -9.51 12.94 -10.30
C ASP A 877 -10.57 12.04 -9.62
N ASP A 878 -11.64 11.64 -10.33
CA ASP A 878 -12.72 10.84 -9.78
C ASP A 878 -12.37 9.34 -9.79
N ALA A 879 -12.72 8.64 -8.71
CA ALA A 879 -12.40 7.22 -8.52
C ALA A 879 -13.04 6.31 -9.58
N MET A 880 -14.14 6.73 -10.22
CA MET A 880 -14.80 5.97 -11.28
C MET A 880 -14.16 6.17 -12.66
N TYR A 881 -13.23 7.10 -12.84
CA TYR A 881 -12.62 7.37 -14.15
C TYR A 881 -11.95 6.14 -14.77
N PRO A 882 -11.12 5.34 -14.04
CA PRO A 882 -10.56 4.12 -14.59
C PRO A 882 -11.62 3.12 -15.05
N VAL A 883 -12.72 2.98 -14.30
CA VAL A 883 -13.84 2.08 -14.63
C VAL A 883 -14.48 2.48 -15.97
N PHE A 884 -14.68 3.78 -16.21
CA PHE A 884 -15.21 4.25 -17.49
C PHE A 884 -14.22 4.10 -18.64
N VAL A 885 -12.91 4.25 -18.39
CA VAL A 885 -11.87 4.01 -19.41
C VAL A 885 -11.86 2.54 -19.81
N ASP A 886 -11.87 1.63 -18.84
CA ASP A 886 -11.91 0.18 -19.07
C ASP A 886 -13.20 -0.22 -19.79
N TYR A 887 -14.35 0.34 -19.40
CA TYR A 887 -15.62 0.13 -20.09
C TYR A 887 -15.57 0.58 -21.54
N VAL A 888 -15.07 1.77 -21.84
CA VAL A 888 -14.99 2.28 -23.22
C VAL A 888 -14.02 1.44 -24.06
N ALA A 889 -12.93 0.93 -23.46
CA ALA A 889 -12.02 0.01 -24.14
C ALA A 889 -12.72 -1.30 -24.50
N GLN A 890 -13.43 -1.93 -23.55
CA GLN A 890 -14.21 -3.16 -23.80
C GLN A 890 -15.35 -2.94 -24.79
N LEU A 891 -16.03 -1.79 -24.72
CA LEU A 891 -17.08 -1.40 -25.65
C LEU A 891 -16.55 -1.41 -27.08
N ARG A 892 -15.38 -0.80 -27.33
CA ARG A 892 -14.76 -0.77 -28.67
C ARG A 892 -14.39 -2.17 -29.15
N GLU A 893 -13.73 -2.95 -28.32
CA GLU A 893 -13.30 -4.33 -28.65
C GLU A 893 -14.50 -5.23 -29.00
N ASN A 894 -15.59 -5.13 -28.24
CA ASN A 894 -16.80 -5.93 -28.50
C ASN A 894 -17.50 -5.50 -29.80
N PHE A 895 -17.56 -4.20 -30.09
CA PHE A 895 -18.20 -3.69 -31.30
C PHE A 895 -17.35 -3.87 -32.57
N GLU A 896 -16.03 -4.06 -32.44
CA GLU A 896 -15.16 -4.53 -33.53
C GLU A 896 -15.53 -5.97 -33.93
N ASN A 897 -15.83 -6.82 -32.95
CA ASN A 897 -16.20 -8.23 -33.13
C ASN A 897 -17.72 -8.48 -33.22
N LYS A 898 -18.50 -7.51 -33.71
CA LYS A 898 -19.96 -7.65 -33.85
C LYS A 898 -20.34 -8.59 -35.01
N VAL A 899 -21.43 -9.31 -34.84
CA VAL A 899 -21.99 -10.25 -35.83
C VAL A 899 -23.29 -9.67 -36.36
N GLU A 900 -23.42 -9.58 -37.68
CA GLU A 900 -24.66 -9.15 -38.33
C GLU A 900 -25.74 -10.22 -38.17
N VAL A 901 -26.95 -9.79 -37.79
CA VAL A 901 -28.13 -10.64 -37.71
C VAL A 901 -28.83 -10.60 -39.07
N SER A 902 -29.29 -11.74 -39.58
CA SER A 902 -30.09 -11.77 -40.81
C SER A 902 -31.46 -11.11 -40.57
N PRO A 903 -32.01 -10.31 -41.51
CA PRO A 903 -33.34 -9.69 -41.37
C PRO A 903 -34.47 -10.66 -41.02
N ASP A 904 -34.41 -11.90 -41.56
CA ASP A 904 -35.41 -12.94 -41.27
C ASP A 904 -35.42 -13.39 -39.80
N MET A 905 -34.30 -13.18 -39.08
CA MET A 905 -34.10 -13.60 -37.70
C MET A 905 -34.33 -12.46 -36.68
N TYR A 906 -34.60 -11.23 -37.13
CA TYR A 906 -34.73 -10.06 -36.24
C TYR A 906 -35.75 -10.28 -35.13
N HIS A 907 -36.95 -10.72 -35.48
CA HIS A 907 -38.04 -10.92 -34.52
C HIS A 907 -37.78 -12.07 -33.54
N GLU A 908 -37.18 -13.17 -34.01
CA GLU A 908 -36.87 -14.33 -33.16
C GLU A 908 -35.78 -13.98 -32.12
N GLU A 909 -34.72 -13.31 -32.56
CA GLU A 909 -33.61 -12.91 -31.69
C GLU A 909 -34.02 -11.83 -30.69
N VAL A 910 -34.84 -10.85 -31.09
CA VAL A 910 -35.39 -9.83 -30.18
C VAL A 910 -36.32 -10.47 -29.14
N SER A 911 -37.19 -11.39 -29.54
CA SER A 911 -38.09 -12.08 -28.59
C SER A 911 -37.32 -12.82 -27.50
N ARG A 912 -36.20 -13.49 -27.86
CA ARG A 912 -35.33 -14.17 -26.89
C ARG A 912 -34.64 -13.20 -25.92
N ILE A 913 -34.31 -12.00 -26.38
CA ILE A 913 -33.66 -10.96 -25.55
C ILE A 913 -34.68 -10.27 -24.65
N GLU A 914 -35.89 -10.04 -25.14
CA GLU A 914 -36.97 -9.37 -24.39
C GLU A 914 -37.36 -10.16 -23.13
N GLU A 915 -37.41 -11.49 -23.19
CA GLU A 915 -37.67 -12.35 -22.01
C GLU A 915 -36.63 -12.12 -20.90
N LYS A 916 -35.33 -12.16 -21.25
CA LYS A 916 -34.23 -11.91 -20.30
C LYS A 916 -34.23 -10.47 -19.80
N TYR A 917 -34.52 -9.51 -20.68
CA TYR A 917 -34.62 -8.10 -20.31
C TYR A 917 -35.70 -7.85 -19.26
N LEU A 918 -36.85 -8.52 -19.35
CA LEU A 918 -37.93 -8.39 -18.38
C LEU A 918 -37.56 -8.99 -17.02
N GLU A 919 -36.85 -10.14 -17.01
CA GLU A 919 -36.28 -10.71 -15.78
C GLU A 919 -35.27 -9.77 -15.12
N GLU A 920 -34.34 -9.20 -15.91
CA GLU A 920 -33.39 -8.19 -15.45
C GLU A 920 -34.09 -6.94 -14.88
N CYS A 921 -35.16 -6.46 -15.53
CA CYS A 921 -35.94 -5.32 -15.05
C CYS A 921 -36.55 -5.62 -13.68
N SER A 922 -37.18 -6.79 -13.53
CA SER A 922 -37.80 -7.21 -12.26
C SER A 922 -36.75 -7.28 -11.14
N PHE A 923 -35.60 -7.90 -11.42
CA PHE A 923 -34.48 -7.95 -10.48
C PHE A 923 -33.97 -6.55 -10.13
N PHE A 924 -33.76 -5.69 -11.13
CA PHE A 924 -33.24 -4.34 -10.92
C PHE A 924 -34.19 -3.47 -10.09
N GLU A 925 -35.51 -3.60 -10.26
CA GLU A 925 -36.48 -2.90 -9.40
C GLU A 925 -36.36 -3.33 -7.93
N ASN A 926 -36.22 -4.62 -7.67
CA ASN A 926 -36.04 -5.14 -6.31
C ASN A 926 -34.68 -4.68 -5.73
N PHE A 927 -33.63 -4.70 -6.55
CA PHE A 927 -32.31 -4.21 -6.18
C PHE A 927 -32.31 -2.71 -5.83
N LEU A 928 -32.97 -1.87 -6.63
CA LEU A 928 -33.11 -0.43 -6.37
C LEU A 928 -33.82 -0.17 -5.03
N ARG A 929 -34.90 -0.89 -4.74
CA ARG A 929 -35.65 -0.76 -3.48
C ARG A 929 -34.83 -1.21 -2.27
N ALA A 930 -33.92 -2.17 -2.44
CA ALA A 930 -33.06 -2.64 -1.37
C ALA A 930 -31.89 -1.68 -1.09
N PHE A 931 -31.27 -1.14 -2.15
CA PHE A 931 -30.03 -0.37 -2.08
C PHE A 931 -30.24 1.13 -1.86
N LEU A 932 -31.27 1.73 -2.47
CA LEU A 932 -31.58 3.14 -2.24
C LEU A 932 -32.34 3.30 -0.93
N THR A 933 -31.85 4.18 -0.06
CA THR A 933 -32.57 4.53 1.16
C THR A 933 -33.87 5.27 0.80
N GLU A 934 -34.98 4.88 1.43
CA GLU A 934 -36.28 5.58 1.33
C GLU A 934 -36.27 6.97 2.01
N ASP A 935 -35.12 7.41 2.54
CA ASP A 935 -34.96 8.58 3.40
C ASP A 935 -35.22 9.92 2.72
N ILE A 936 -35.35 9.95 1.39
CA ILE A 936 -35.94 11.12 0.75
C ILE A 936 -37.43 10.91 0.70
N ALA A 937 -38.11 11.51 1.67
CA ALA A 937 -39.54 11.76 1.64
C ALA A 937 -39.92 12.67 0.45
N LEU A 938 -39.84 12.13 -0.77
CA LEU A 938 -40.46 12.67 -1.99
C LEU A 938 -41.94 12.27 -2.05
N SER A 939 -42.40 11.38 -1.17
CA SER A 939 -43.82 11.21 -0.89
C SER A 939 -44.30 12.41 -0.06
N HIS A 940 -45.00 13.31 -0.71
CA HIS A 940 -45.71 14.42 -0.12
C HIS A 940 -46.71 13.91 0.93
N GLU A 941 -46.29 13.78 2.19
CA GLU A 941 -47.13 13.45 3.37
C GLU A 941 -48.41 12.62 3.05
N GLN A 942 -48.26 11.47 2.41
CA GLN A 942 -49.09 10.34 2.77
C GLN A 942 -48.31 9.72 3.92
N GLY A 943 -48.87 9.81 5.13
CA GLY A 943 -48.16 9.63 6.39
C GLY A 943 -47.13 8.53 6.31
N ALA A 944 -45.91 8.82 6.78
CA ALA A 944 -44.76 7.90 6.81
C ALA A 944 -45.28 6.47 6.86
N VAL A 945 -45.15 5.73 5.75
CA VAL A 945 -45.60 4.33 5.70
C VAL A 945 -44.92 3.69 6.91
N PRO A 946 -45.69 3.35 7.94
CA PRO A 946 -45.08 2.94 9.18
C PRO A 946 -44.34 1.65 8.88
N ASP A 947 -43.09 1.57 9.31
CA ASP A 947 -42.24 0.40 9.10
C ASP A 947 -42.99 -0.84 9.57
N LEU A 948 -43.53 -1.59 8.61
CA LEU A 948 -44.49 -2.66 8.88
C LEU A 948 -43.84 -3.80 9.68
N VAL A 949 -42.50 -3.87 9.69
CA VAL A 949 -41.71 -4.81 10.49
C VAL A 949 -41.72 -4.43 11.97
N LYS A 950 -41.84 -3.13 12.29
CA LYS A 950 -41.86 -2.59 13.66
C LYS A 950 -43.25 -2.49 14.28
N LEU A 951 -44.31 -2.70 13.49
CA LEU A 951 -45.69 -2.62 13.95
C LEU A 951 -46.18 -3.98 14.47
N ASP A 952 -46.96 -3.95 15.55
CA ASP A 952 -47.68 -5.13 16.00
C ASP A 952 -48.91 -5.42 15.10
N THR A 953 -49.41 -6.65 15.13
CA THR A 953 -50.58 -7.07 14.33
C THR A 953 -51.85 -6.27 14.63
N ASN A 954 -51.98 -5.70 15.84
CA ASN A 954 -53.12 -4.85 16.21
C ASN A 954 -53.02 -3.46 15.59
N GLN A 955 -51.82 -2.90 15.47
CA GLN A 955 -51.53 -1.64 14.81
C GLN A 955 -51.72 -1.77 13.30
N ILE A 956 -51.26 -2.87 12.69
CA ILE A 956 -51.51 -3.19 11.28
C ILE A 956 -53.01 -3.31 11.02
N LYS A 957 -53.75 -4.03 11.87
CA LYS A 957 -55.21 -4.16 11.79
C LYS A 957 -55.92 -2.80 11.87
N LYS A 958 -55.46 -1.91 12.76
CA LYS A 958 -56.00 -0.55 12.88
C LYS A 958 -55.80 0.25 11.60
N LEU A 959 -54.62 0.15 10.98
CA LEU A 959 -54.30 0.87 9.74
C LEU A 959 -55.05 0.33 8.51
N LEU A 960 -55.25 -0.99 8.43
CA LEU A 960 -56.09 -1.62 7.40
C LEU A 960 -57.56 -1.20 7.53
N ASN A 961 -58.10 -1.19 8.75
CA ASN A 961 -59.49 -0.80 9.01
C ASN A 961 -59.75 0.70 8.78
N GLU A 962 -58.78 1.56 9.07
CA GLU A 962 -58.86 2.99 8.79
C GLU A 962 -58.65 3.31 7.29
N GLY A 963 -58.39 2.31 6.45
CA GLY A 963 -58.12 2.47 5.02
C GLY A 963 -56.81 3.21 4.72
N LYS A 964 -55.92 3.33 5.71
CA LYS A 964 -54.63 4.02 5.63
C LYS A 964 -53.51 3.12 5.11
N LEU A 965 -53.70 1.80 5.17
CA LEU A 965 -52.79 0.81 4.64
C LEU A 965 -53.53 -0.05 3.59
N LYS A 966 -52.97 -0.16 2.39
CA LYS A 966 -53.43 -1.09 1.35
C LYS A 966 -52.24 -1.95 0.96
N VAL A 967 -52.33 -3.24 1.26
CA VAL A 967 -51.30 -4.21 0.89
C VAL A 967 -51.87 -5.09 -0.20
N VAL A 968 -51.08 -5.33 -1.23
CA VAL A 968 -51.47 -6.11 -2.39
C VAL A 968 -50.47 -7.25 -2.50
N HIS A 969 -50.96 -8.47 -2.71
CA HIS A 969 -50.08 -9.63 -2.85
C HIS A 969 -49.28 -9.50 -4.16
N PRO A 970 -47.94 -9.68 -4.13
CA PRO A 970 -47.07 -9.41 -5.27
C PRO A 970 -47.42 -10.23 -6.53
N GLU A 971 -47.87 -11.48 -6.37
CA GLU A 971 -48.19 -12.36 -7.50
C GLU A 971 -49.66 -12.28 -7.97
N THR A 972 -50.62 -12.12 -7.06
CA THR A 972 -52.05 -12.21 -7.40
C THR A 972 -52.70 -10.85 -7.62
N GLN A 973 -52.01 -9.77 -7.24
CA GLN A 973 -52.52 -8.39 -7.27
C GLN A 973 -53.83 -8.19 -6.47
N GLU A 974 -54.17 -9.11 -5.57
CA GLU A 974 -55.34 -9.01 -4.70
C GLU A 974 -55.03 -8.24 -3.41
N GLU A 975 -56.01 -7.49 -2.91
CA GLU A 975 -55.88 -6.71 -1.67
C GLU A 975 -55.85 -7.65 -0.46
N VAL A 976 -54.72 -7.66 0.25
CA VAL A 976 -54.52 -8.42 1.47
C VAL A 976 -55.08 -7.63 2.65
N ARG A 977 -56.15 -8.15 3.26
CA ARG A 977 -56.80 -7.56 4.44
C ARG A 977 -56.47 -8.25 5.75
N ASP A 978 -55.76 -9.37 5.70
CA ASP A 978 -55.35 -10.11 6.88
C ASP A 978 -54.08 -9.47 7.51
N PRO A 979 -54.17 -8.94 8.74
CA PRO A 979 -53.02 -8.30 9.41
C PRO A 979 -51.83 -9.23 9.66
N GLU A 980 -52.07 -10.53 9.86
CA GLU A 980 -50.98 -11.50 10.10
C GLU A 980 -50.19 -11.77 8.82
N LEU A 981 -50.90 -12.00 7.71
CA LEU A 981 -50.30 -12.16 6.39
C LEU A 981 -49.56 -10.89 5.94
N VAL A 982 -50.06 -9.70 6.27
CA VAL A 982 -49.35 -8.43 6.01
C VAL A 982 -48.04 -8.34 6.80
N ALA A 983 -48.03 -8.75 8.07
CA ALA A 983 -46.81 -8.76 8.89
C ALA A 983 -45.79 -9.81 8.44
N GLU A 984 -46.25 -10.92 7.87
CA GLU A 984 -45.39 -11.96 7.30
C GLU A 984 -44.75 -11.49 5.97
N LEU A 985 -45.56 -10.93 5.06
CA LEU A 985 -45.06 -10.34 3.82
C LEU A 985 -44.06 -9.20 4.07
N ALA A 986 -44.29 -8.38 5.10
CA ALA A 986 -43.35 -7.33 5.50
C ALA A 986 -42.01 -7.90 5.99
N ARG A 987 -42.04 -9.00 6.77
CA ARG A 987 -40.82 -9.67 7.26
C ARG A 987 -40.05 -10.39 6.16
N GLN A 988 -40.76 -11.06 5.23
CA GLN A 988 -40.13 -11.69 4.06
C GLN A 988 -39.41 -10.65 3.20
N ARG A 989 -40.07 -9.51 2.93
CA ARG A 989 -39.49 -8.41 2.16
C ARG A 989 -38.25 -7.80 2.82
N GLU A 990 -38.23 -7.65 4.14
CA GLU A 990 -37.05 -7.17 4.86
C GLU A 990 -35.92 -8.20 4.88
N ALA A 991 -36.23 -9.51 4.90
CA ALA A 991 -35.24 -10.57 4.77
C ALA A 991 -34.59 -10.57 3.36
N GLU A 992 -35.38 -10.45 2.29
CA GLU A 992 -34.87 -10.31 0.92
C GLU A 992 -33.98 -9.06 0.77
N ARG A 993 -34.37 -7.94 1.38
CA ARG A 993 -33.56 -6.72 1.42
C ARG A 993 -32.22 -6.94 2.13
N GLN A 994 -32.21 -7.67 3.24
CA GLN A 994 -30.99 -8.02 3.97
C GLN A 994 -30.09 -8.95 3.17
N GLU A 995 -30.64 -9.96 2.50
CA GLU A 995 -29.88 -10.86 1.61
C GLU A 995 -29.21 -10.10 0.47
N ILE A 996 -29.93 -9.18 -0.20
CA ILE A 996 -29.34 -8.34 -1.26
C ILE A 996 -28.20 -7.46 -0.67
N HIS A 997 -28.38 -6.93 0.53
CA HIS A 997 -27.37 -6.10 1.18
C HIS A 997 -26.13 -6.90 1.60
N GLU A 998 -26.31 -8.14 2.09
CA GLU A 998 -25.22 -9.07 2.38
C GLU A 998 -24.50 -9.53 1.13
N PHE A 999 -25.24 -9.81 0.05
CA PHE A 999 -24.68 -10.13 -1.27
C PHE A 999 -23.79 -9.00 -1.77
N VAL A 1000 -24.25 -7.73 -1.73
CA VAL A 1000 -23.42 -6.60 -2.16
C VAL A 1000 -22.20 -6.40 -1.25
N LYS A 1001 -22.32 -6.61 0.07
CA LYS A 1001 -21.16 -6.61 0.98
C LYS A 1001 -20.16 -7.73 0.68
N SER A 1002 -20.63 -8.86 0.18
CA SER A 1002 -19.74 -9.98 -0.22
C SER A 1002 -18.93 -9.68 -1.48
N LEU A 1003 -19.43 -8.77 -2.34
CA LEU A 1003 -18.75 -8.32 -3.55
C LEU A 1003 -17.68 -7.24 -3.30
N SER A 1004 -17.64 -6.61 -2.12
CA SER A 1004 -16.68 -5.54 -1.78
C SER A 1004 -15.35 -6.07 -1.20
N VAL A 1005 -14.85 -7.20 -1.70
CA VAL A 1005 -13.56 -7.81 -1.34
C VAL A 1005 -12.59 -7.75 -2.51
#